data_AF-A0A485AGJ3-F1
#
_entry.id   AF-A0A485AGJ3-F1
#
_cell.length_a   1.000
_cell.length_b   1.000
_cell.length_c   1.000
_cell.angle_alpha   90.00
_cell.angle_beta   90.00
_cell.angle_gamma   90.00
#
_symmetry.space_group_name_H-M   'P 1'
#
loop_
_entity.id
_entity.type
_entity.pdbx_description
1 polymer ?
#
loop_
_entity_poly.entity_id
_entity_poly.type
_entity_poly.pdbx_seq_one_letter_code
_entity_poly.pdbx_strand_id
1 'polypeptide(L)'
;MLYDKSLERDNCGFGLIAHIEGEPSHKVVRTAIHALARMQHRGAILADGKTGDGCGLLLQKPDRFFRIVAEERGWRLAKNYAVGMLFLNKDPELAAAARHIVEEELQRETLSIVGWRDVPTNEGVLGEIALSSLPRIEQIFVNAPAGWRPRDMERRLFIARRRIEKRLQEDKDFYVCSLSNLVNIYKGLCMPADLPRFYLDLADLRLESAICLFHQRFSTNTVPRWPLAQPFRYLAHNGEINTITGNRQWARARTYKFQTPLIPDLHDAAPFVNETGSDSSSMDNMLELLLAGGMDIIRAMRLLVPPAWQNNPDMDPDLRSFFDFNSMHMEPWDGPAGIVMSDGRYAACNLDRNGLRPARYVITKDKLITCASEVGIWDYQPDEVVEKGRVGPGELMVIDTRSGRILHSAETDDDLKSRHPYKEWMEKNVRRLVPFEDLPNEEVGSRELDDDTLASYQKQFNYSAEELDSVIRVLGENGQEAVGSMGDDTPFAVLSSQPRIIYDYFRQQFAQVTNPPIDPLREAHVMSLATSIGREMNVFCEAEGQAHRLSFKSPILLYSDFNQLTTMKEEHYRADTLDITFDVTETSLEETVKALCDKAEQMVRDGTVLLVLSDRNIAKNRLPVPAPMAVGAVQARLVDKSLRCDANIIVETASARDPHHFAVLLGFGATAIYPYLAYETLGRLIDTHAIEKDYRTVMLNYRNGINKGLYKIMSKMGISTIASYRCSKLFEAVGLHDDVVSHCFQGVVSRIGGASFDDFQQDLLNLSKRAWLARKPLDQGGLLKYVHGGEYHAYNPDVVRTLQQAVQSGEYSDYQEYAKLVNERSAATLRDLLAIAPNGDTVDLADVEPASSLFKRFDTAAMSIGALSPEAHEALAEAMNSIGGNSNSGEGGEDPARYGTNKVSRIKQVASGRFGVNAGVSGQCRRHSD
;
A
#
# COMPACT_ATOMS: atom_id res chain seq x y z
N MET A 1 19.59 14.85 3.60
CA MET A 1 18.16 15.17 3.40
C MET A 1 17.40 13.85 3.40
N LEU A 2 16.57 13.58 4.42
CA LEU A 2 15.80 12.33 4.59
C LEU A 2 14.35 12.40 4.06
N TYR A 3 13.97 13.55 3.49
CA TYR A 3 12.63 13.80 2.98
C TYR A 3 12.54 13.45 1.49
N ASP A 4 11.61 12.57 1.15
CA ASP A 4 11.23 12.24 -0.23
C ASP A 4 9.79 12.74 -0.49
N LYS A 5 9.63 13.49 -1.58
CA LYS A 5 8.35 14.04 -2.04
C LYS A 5 7.35 12.96 -2.49
N SER A 6 7.80 11.72 -2.71
CA SER A 6 6.94 10.62 -3.13
C SER A 6 6.07 10.04 -2.01
N LEU A 7 6.34 10.38 -0.74
CA LEU A 7 5.71 9.81 0.47
C LEU A 7 4.55 10.65 1.03
N GLU A 8 3.72 11.23 0.17
CA GLU A 8 2.58 12.07 0.58
C GLU A 8 1.41 11.23 1.14
N ARG A 9 0.77 11.68 2.23
CA ARG A 9 -0.36 11.01 2.90
C ARG A 9 -1.39 12.03 3.39
N ASP A 10 -2.68 11.67 3.33
CA ASP A 10 -3.79 12.57 3.63
C ASP A 10 -4.83 11.94 4.59
N ASN A 11 -5.41 12.76 5.46
CA ASN A 11 -6.59 12.47 6.28
C ASN A 11 -7.60 13.60 6.06
N CYS A 12 -8.91 13.38 6.13
CA CYS A 12 -9.85 14.40 5.61
C CYS A 12 -11.24 14.43 6.28
N GLY A 13 -12.00 15.48 5.98
CA GLY A 13 -13.46 15.49 6.05
C GLY A 13 -14.04 15.41 4.63
N PHE A 14 -15.07 14.59 4.41
CA PHE A 14 -15.74 14.45 3.12
C PHE A 14 -17.25 14.36 3.28
N GLY A 15 -17.96 14.63 2.19
CA GLY A 15 -19.37 14.32 2.08
C GLY A 15 -19.98 14.66 0.73
N LEU A 16 -21.26 14.36 0.64
CA LEU A 16 -22.11 14.42 -0.53
C LEU A 16 -23.49 14.91 -0.11
N ILE A 17 -24.05 15.85 -0.85
CA ILE A 17 -25.45 16.24 -0.78
C ILE A 17 -26.06 16.08 -2.16
N ALA A 18 -27.21 15.42 -2.23
CA ALA A 18 -27.96 15.28 -3.46
C ALA A 18 -29.46 15.48 -3.24
N HIS A 19 -30.15 16.01 -4.24
CA HIS A 19 -31.61 15.93 -4.33
C HIS A 19 -31.99 14.60 -4.98
N ILE A 20 -32.81 13.79 -4.31
CA ILE A 20 -33.14 12.42 -4.74
C ILE A 20 -33.75 12.41 -6.15
N GLU A 21 -34.61 13.37 -6.46
CA GLU A 21 -35.30 13.48 -7.77
C GLU A 21 -34.56 14.40 -8.78
N GLY A 22 -33.35 14.85 -8.43
CA GLY A 22 -32.51 15.60 -9.37
C GLY A 22 -32.91 17.06 -9.62
N GLU A 23 -33.72 17.67 -8.76
CA GLU A 23 -34.08 19.08 -8.86
C GLU A 23 -32.88 19.97 -8.45
N PRO A 24 -32.33 20.79 -9.35
CA PRO A 24 -31.21 21.65 -9.04
C PRO A 24 -31.66 22.81 -8.16
N SER A 25 -30.90 23.12 -7.12
CA SER A 25 -31.14 24.32 -6.32
C SER A 25 -29.85 24.90 -5.75
N HIS A 26 -29.83 26.21 -5.53
CA HIS A 26 -28.74 26.85 -4.81
C HIS A 26 -28.71 26.44 -3.32
N LYS A 27 -29.84 25.95 -2.78
CA LYS A 27 -29.90 25.39 -1.42
C LYS A 27 -28.91 24.24 -1.26
N VAL A 28 -28.82 23.33 -2.23
CA VAL A 28 -27.84 22.21 -2.22
C VAL A 28 -26.41 22.72 -2.11
N VAL A 29 -26.04 23.68 -2.95
CA VAL A 29 -24.70 24.29 -2.98
C VAL A 29 -24.38 24.98 -1.66
N ARG A 30 -25.30 25.80 -1.15
CA ARG A 30 -25.14 26.51 0.12
C ARG A 30 -25.01 25.54 1.31
N THR A 31 -25.81 24.48 1.35
CA THR A 31 -25.73 23.45 2.40
C THR A 31 -24.40 22.73 2.34
N ALA A 32 -23.87 22.42 1.14
CA ALA A 32 -22.56 21.80 0.97
C ALA A 32 -21.42 22.69 1.46
N ILE A 33 -21.45 23.99 1.14
CA ILE A 33 -20.45 24.96 1.64
C ILE A 33 -20.49 25.03 3.17
N HIS A 34 -21.69 25.09 3.75
CA HIS A 34 -21.85 25.16 5.20
C HIS A 34 -21.39 23.85 5.89
N ALA A 35 -21.72 22.70 5.29
CA ALA A 35 -21.25 21.39 5.76
C ALA A 35 -19.72 21.30 5.72
N LEU A 36 -19.10 21.77 4.63
CA LEU A 36 -17.65 21.84 4.48
C LEU A 36 -17.03 22.72 5.58
N ALA A 37 -17.65 23.88 5.89
CA ALA A 37 -17.19 24.77 6.96
C ALA A 37 -17.21 24.12 8.35
N ARG A 38 -18.18 23.25 8.63
CA ARG A 38 -18.26 22.52 9.90
C ARG A 38 -17.25 21.39 10.05
N MET A 39 -16.54 21.02 8.99
CA MET A 39 -15.47 20.01 9.04
C MET A 39 -14.08 20.62 9.23
N GLN A 40 -13.99 21.91 9.55
CA GLN A 40 -12.72 22.60 9.78
C GLN A 40 -11.88 21.96 10.89
N HIS A 41 -12.49 21.36 11.93
CA HIS A 41 -11.78 20.65 13.00
C HIS A 41 -11.06 19.38 12.51
N ARG A 42 -11.34 18.92 11.29
CA ARG A 42 -10.65 17.80 10.63
C ARG A 42 -9.55 18.25 9.65
N GLY A 43 -9.35 19.55 9.47
CA GLY A 43 -8.31 20.14 8.61
C GLY A 43 -7.17 20.75 9.43
N ALA A 44 -5.97 20.80 8.85
CA ALA A 44 -4.86 21.54 9.44
C ALA A 44 -4.98 23.00 9.00
N ILE A 45 -4.62 23.90 9.92
CA ILE A 45 -4.53 25.33 9.63
C ILE A 45 -3.07 25.70 9.86
N LEU A 46 -2.45 26.29 8.84
CA LEU A 46 -1.07 26.74 8.95
C LEU A 46 -0.97 27.92 9.95
N ALA A 47 0.26 28.24 10.36
CA ALA A 47 0.53 29.26 11.36
C ALA A 47 -0.02 30.65 11.01
N ASP A 48 -0.33 30.92 9.73
CA ASP A 48 -0.94 32.17 9.26
C ASP A 48 -2.45 32.28 9.56
N GLY A 49 -3.09 31.21 10.05
CA GLY A 49 -4.51 31.17 10.39
C GLY A 49 -5.46 31.26 9.18
N LYS A 50 -4.94 31.27 7.95
CA LYS A 50 -5.71 31.47 6.70
C LYS A 50 -5.49 30.37 5.67
N THR A 51 -4.28 29.84 5.58
CA THR A 51 -3.94 28.80 4.61
C THR A 51 -4.34 27.44 5.18
N GLY A 52 -5.31 26.80 4.52
CA GLY A 52 -5.64 25.39 4.72
C GLY A 52 -4.99 24.50 3.65
N ASP A 53 -4.91 23.20 3.92
CA ASP A 53 -4.25 22.22 3.04
C ASP A 53 -4.97 21.94 1.72
N GLY A 54 -6.20 22.44 1.59
CA GLY A 54 -7.01 22.37 0.37
C GLY A 54 -8.46 21.98 0.64
N CYS A 55 -9.39 22.69 0.01
CA CYS A 55 -10.82 22.38 0.05
C CYS A 55 -11.46 22.57 -1.32
N GLY A 56 -12.61 21.94 -1.54
CA GLY A 56 -13.32 22.11 -2.80
C GLY A 56 -14.70 21.48 -2.84
N LEU A 57 -15.38 21.77 -3.95
CA LEU A 57 -16.70 21.26 -4.32
C LEU A 57 -16.64 20.66 -5.73
N LEU A 58 -17.27 19.51 -5.92
CA LEU A 58 -17.66 19.00 -7.24
C LEU A 58 -19.17 19.16 -7.34
N LEU A 59 -19.61 19.73 -8.46
CA LEU A 59 -21.01 20.03 -8.74
C LEU A 59 -21.44 19.25 -9.98
N GLN A 60 -22.65 18.70 -9.96
CA GLN A 60 -23.34 18.44 -11.23
C GLN A 60 -23.40 19.76 -12.01
N LYS A 61 -23.03 19.73 -13.29
CA LYS A 61 -22.81 20.90 -14.13
C LYS A 61 -23.98 21.90 -13.98
N PRO A 62 -23.75 23.12 -13.44
CA PRO A 62 -24.78 24.12 -13.26
C PRO A 62 -25.18 24.73 -14.62
N ASP A 63 -26.00 24.00 -15.39
CA ASP A 63 -26.31 24.32 -16.79
C ASP A 63 -26.93 25.71 -16.95
N ARG A 64 -27.85 26.06 -16.05
CA ARG A 64 -28.54 27.36 -16.06
C ARG A 64 -27.54 28.52 -15.90
N PHE A 65 -26.64 28.42 -14.94
CA PHE A 65 -25.61 29.42 -14.69
C PHE A 65 -24.72 29.63 -15.92
N PHE A 66 -24.20 28.53 -16.49
CA PHE A 66 -23.30 28.61 -17.64
C PHE A 66 -23.96 29.12 -18.91
N ARG A 67 -25.26 28.85 -19.12
CA ARG A 67 -26.04 29.45 -20.21
C ARG A 67 -26.19 30.95 -20.04
N ILE A 68 -26.51 31.42 -18.83
CA ILE A 68 -26.61 32.85 -18.53
C ILE A 68 -25.27 33.54 -18.76
N VAL A 69 -24.17 32.98 -18.26
CA VAL A 69 -22.81 33.50 -18.48
C VAL A 69 -22.45 33.58 -19.97
N ALA A 70 -22.86 32.58 -20.76
CA ALA A 70 -22.66 32.62 -22.20
C ALA A 70 -23.50 33.70 -22.89
N GLU A 71 -24.77 33.87 -22.49
CA GLU A 71 -25.64 34.94 -23.00
C GLU A 71 -25.08 36.34 -22.69
N GLU A 72 -24.60 36.56 -21.46
CA GLU A 72 -23.96 37.82 -21.04
C GLU A 72 -22.71 38.16 -21.88
N ARG A 73 -22.02 37.14 -22.40
CA ARG A 73 -20.83 37.29 -23.27
C ARG A 73 -21.15 37.25 -24.76
N GLY A 74 -22.42 37.10 -25.15
CA GLY A 74 -22.82 36.97 -26.56
C GLY A 74 -22.41 35.63 -27.21
N TRP A 75 -22.13 34.61 -26.41
CA TRP A 75 -21.73 33.28 -26.86
C TRP A 75 -22.93 32.39 -27.14
N ARG A 76 -22.80 31.50 -28.14
CA ARG A 76 -23.83 30.50 -28.49
C ARG A 76 -23.39 29.11 -28.05
N LEU A 77 -24.05 28.58 -27.02
CA LEU A 77 -23.84 27.22 -26.56
C LEU A 77 -24.76 26.24 -27.29
N ALA A 78 -24.20 25.09 -27.67
CA ALA A 78 -24.96 23.97 -28.19
C ALA A 78 -25.83 23.34 -27.09
N LYS A 79 -26.70 22.39 -27.49
CA LYS A 79 -27.46 21.59 -26.52
C LYS A 79 -26.51 20.79 -25.62
N ASN A 80 -25.49 20.18 -26.23
CA ASN A 80 -24.42 19.46 -25.54
C ASN A 80 -23.13 20.29 -25.62
N TYR A 81 -22.67 20.77 -24.47
CA TYR A 81 -21.46 21.56 -24.32
C TYR A 81 -20.76 21.18 -23.02
N ALA A 82 -19.46 21.40 -22.97
CA ALA A 82 -18.61 21.16 -21.83
C ALA A 82 -17.98 22.46 -21.34
N VAL A 83 -17.62 22.45 -20.05
CA VAL A 83 -16.86 23.52 -19.42
C VAL A 83 -15.61 22.90 -18.81
N GLY A 84 -14.45 23.34 -19.26
CA GLY A 84 -13.18 23.05 -18.62
C GLY A 84 -12.91 24.06 -17.51
N MET A 85 -12.40 23.61 -16.37
CA MET A 85 -11.83 24.43 -15.29
C MET A 85 -10.33 24.11 -15.24
N LEU A 86 -9.50 25.10 -15.56
CA LEU A 86 -8.07 24.94 -15.73
C LEU A 86 -7.30 25.87 -14.80
N PHE A 87 -6.22 25.33 -14.25
CA PHE A 87 -5.14 26.09 -13.63
C PHE A 87 -4.05 26.26 -14.68
N LEU A 88 -3.72 27.51 -14.97
CA LEU A 88 -2.67 27.91 -15.90
C LEU A 88 -1.52 28.57 -15.12
N ASN A 89 -0.35 28.59 -15.75
CA ASN A 89 0.82 29.23 -15.19
C ASN A 89 0.59 30.73 -14.92
N LYS A 90 1.27 31.28 -13.91
CA LYS A 90 1.26 32.72 -13.63
C LYS A 90 1.89 33.53 -14.76
N ASP A 91 2.92 32.96 -15.38
CA ASP A 91 3.60 33.52 -16.54
C ASP A 91 2.64 33.63 -17.74
N PRO A 92 2.37 34.84 -18.26
CA PRO A 92 1.49 35.04 -19.41
C PRO A 92 1.91 34.28 -20.67
N GLU A 93 3.20 34.07 -20.91
CA GLU A 93 3.69 33.37 -22.10
C GLU A 93 3.41 31.88 -22.02
N LEU A 94 3.73 31.25 -20.87
CA LEU A 94 3.41 29.85 -20.61
C LEU A 94 1.90 29.62 -20.60
N ALA A 95 1.12 30.53 -20.01
CA ALA A 95 -0.34 30.46 -20.04
C ALA A 95 -0.91 30.59 -21.46
N ALA A 96 -0.33 31.42 -22.32
CA ALA A 96 -0.72 31.52 -23.73
C ALA A 96 -0.39 30.24 -24.51
N ALA A 97 0.80 29.67 -24.29
CA ALA A 97 1.20 28.41 -24.89
C ALA A 97 0.29 27.25 -24.45
N ALA A 98 -0.04 27.16 -23.17
CA ALA A 98 -0.96 26.18 -22.62
C ALA A 98 -2.37 26.31 -23.22
N ARG A 99 -2.90 27.53 -23.34
CA ARG A 99 -4.19 27.79 -24.02
C ARG A 99 -4.16 27.31 -25.46
N HIS A 100 -3.11 27.63 -26.21
CA HIS A 100 -2.97 27.19 -27.59
C HIS A 100 -2.97 25.66 -27.73
N ILE A 101 -2.23 24.96 -26.87
CA ILE A 101 -2.19 23.49 -26.85
C ILE A 101 -3.58 22.90 -26.50
N VAL A 102 -4.26 23.48 -25.51
CA VAL A 102 -5.63 23.07 -25.13
C VAL A 102 -6.58 23.23 -26.30
N GLU A 103 -6.54 24.37 -26.98
CA GLU A 103 -7.39 24.64 -28.14
C GLU A 103 -7.10 23.68 -29.31
N GLU A 104 -5.83 23.44 -29.60
CA GLU A 104 -5.38 22.54 -30.66
C GLU A 104 -5.90 21.11 -30.45
N GLU A 105 -5.72 20.56 -29.25
CA GLU A 105 -6.17 19.19 -28.94
C GLU A 105 -7.69 19.08 -28.92
N LEU A 106 -8.42 20.10 -28.45
CA LEU A 106 -9.88 20.11 -28.51
C LEU A 106 -10.42 20.19 -29.93
N GLN A 107 -9.81 21.03 -30.79
CA GLN A 107 -10.17 21.13 -32.20
C GLN A 107 -9.86 19.83 -32.96
N ARG A 108 -8.76 19.16 -32.62
CA ARG A 108 -8.40 17.84 -33.16
C ARG A 108 -9.49 16.80 -32.86
N GLU A 109 -10.18 16.96 -31.74
CA GLU A 109 -11.34 16.16 -31.34
C GLU A 109 -12.67 16.60 -31.98
N THR A 110 -12.63 17.51 -32.96
CA THR A 110 -13.79 18.12 -33.63
C THR A 110 -14.69 18.94 -32.71
N LEU A 111 -14.21 19.28 -31.51
CA LEU A 111 -14.95 20.08 -30.55
C LEU A 111 -14.76 21.56 -30.88
N SER A 112 -15.87 22.32 -30.91
CA SER A 112 -15.84 23.74 -31.29
C SER A 112 -15.64 24.62 -30.06
N ILE A 113 -14.54 25.36 -30.01
CA ILE A 113 -14.26 26.28 -28.91
C ILE A 113 -15.18 27.49 -29.01
N VAL A 114 -15.85 27.80 -27.92
CA VAL A 114 -16.75 28.95 -27.79
C VAL A 114 -16.01 30.16 -27.25
N GLY A 115 -15.19 29.97 -26.22
CA GLY A 115 -14.36 31.02 -25.64
C GLY A 115 -13.80 30.68 -24.27
N TRP A 116 -12.87 31.52 -23.82
CA TRP A 116 -12.25 31.48 -22.50
C TRP A 116 -12.86 32.52 -21.55
N ARG A 117 -13.03 32.12 -20.30
CA ARG A 117 -13.58 32.91 -19.21
C ARG A 117 -12.62 32.91 -18.04
N ASP A 118 -12.07 34.08 -17.72
CA ASP A 118 -11.43 34.30 -16.42
C ASP A 118 -12.46 34.07 -15.31
N VAL A 119 -12.12 33.21 -14.35
CA VAL A 119 -12.99 32.92 -13.22
C VAL A 119 -12.88 34.06 -12.21
N PRO A 120 -14.00 34.68 -11.80
CA PRO A 120 -13.96 35.79 -10.86
C PRO A 120 -13.51 35.30 -9.48
N THR A 121 -12.33 35.73 -9.06
CA THR A 121 -11.71 35.35 -7.78
C THR A 121 -11.37 36.57 -6.91
N ASN A 122 -11.33 36.39 -5.59
CA ASN A 122 -10.92 37.40 -4.63
C ASN A 122 -9.67 36.95 -3.84
N GLU A 123 -8.51 37.41 -4.30
CA GLU A 123 -7.20 37.03 -3.73
C GLU A 123 -6.99 37.49 -2.29
N GLY A 124 -7.68 38.55 -1.83
CA GLY A 124 -7.49 39.13 -0.49
C GLY A 124 -7.89 38.21 0.67
N VAL A 125 -8.57 37.10 0.37
CA VAL A 125 -8.99 36.08 1.32
C VAL A 125 -7.88 35.06 1.60
N LEU A 126 -6.94 34.88 0.67
CA LEU A 126 -5.90 33.87 0.76
C LEU A 126 -4.79 34.26 1.76
N GLY A 127 -4.16 33.25 2.36
CA GLY A 127 -2.90 33.41 3.08
C GLY A 127 -1.72 33.57 2.13
N GLU A 128 -0.58 34.02 2.64
CA GLU A 128 0.62 34.34 1.82
C GLU A 128 1.14 33.11 1.05
N ILE A 129 1.11 31.93 1.68
CA ILE A 129 1.56 30.67 1.06
C ILE A 129 0.63 30.30 -0.10
N ALA A 130 -0.68 30.32 0.10
CA ALA A 130 -1.66 30.04 -0.95
C ALA A 130 -1.56 31.05 -2.10
N LEU A 131 -1.40 32.35 -1.79
CA LEU A 131 -1.26 33.41 -2.78
C LEU A 131 0.03 33.28 -3.61
N SER A 132 1.14 32.91 -2.96
CA SER A 132 2.43 32.70 -3.63
C SER A 132 2.39 31.60 -4.69
N SER A 133 1.45 30.66 -4.58
CA SER A 133 1.25 29.53 -5.49
C SER A 133 -0.04 29.59 -6.31
N LEU A 134 -0.85 30.66 -6.18
CA LEU A 134 -2.14 30.83 -6.86
C LEU A 134 -2.02 30.74 -8.40
N PRO A 135 -2.56 29.72 -9.06
CA PRO A 135 -2.54 29.66 -10.53
C PRO A 135 -3.47 30.71 -11.15
N ARG A 136 -3.32 30.97 -12.45
CA ARG A 136 -4.37 31.65 -13.21
C ARG A 136 -5.52 30.66 -13.41
N ILE A 137 -6.73 31.06 -13.01
CA ILE A 137 -7.88 30.17 -13.02
C ILE A 137 -8.83 30.60 -14.13
N GLU A 138 -8.92 29.77 -15.16
CA GLU A 138 -9.70 30.05 -16.35
C GLU A 138 -10.64 28.88 -16.69
N GLN A 139 -11.78 29.22 -17.30
CA GLN A 139 -12.74 28.28 -17.84
C GLN A 139 -12.77 28.33 -19.36
N ILE A 140 -12.82 27.16 -20.00
CA ILE A 140 -13.02 27.05 -21.46
C ILE A 140 -14.38 26.45 -21.76
N PHE A 141 -15.13 27.08 -22.65
CA PHE A 141 -16.43 26.59 -23.12
C PHE A 141 -16.28 25.93 -24.48
N VAL A 142 -16.82 24.72 -24.61
CA VAL A 142 -16.65 23.91 -25.82
C VAL A 142 -17.96 23.25 -26.22
N ASN A 143 -18.35 23.38 -27.49
CA ASN A 143 -19.54 22.77 -28.05
C ASN A 143 -19.21 21.41 -28.67
N ALA A 144 -20.10 20.43 -28.44
CA ALA A 144 -20.04 19.16 -29.14
C ALA A 144 -20.62 19.29 -30.57
N PRO A 145 -20.15 18.46 -31.52
CA PRO A 145 -20.82 18.25 -32.79
C PRO A 145 -22.28 17.81 -32.63
N ALA A 146 -23.11 18.13 -33.63
CA ALA A 146 -24.50 17.70 -33.66
C ALA A 146 -24.58 16.16 -33.68
N GLY A 147 -25.49 15.60 -32.86
CA GLY A 147 -25.73 14.15 -32.78
C GLY A 147 -24.94 13.40 -31.71
N TRP A 148 -23.92 14.01 -31.11
CA TRP A 148 -23.16 13.39 -30.02
C TRP A 148 -23.97 13.32 -28.73
N ARG A 149 -23.98 12.15 -28.09
CA ARG A 149 -24.57 11.99 -26.76
C ARG A 149 -23.63 12.56 -25.71
N PRO A 150 -24.12 12.88 -24.49
CA PRO A 150 -23.27 13.39 -23.42
C PRO A 150 -22.04 12.50 -23.15
N ARG A 151 -22.22 11.18 -23.10
CA ARG A 151 -21.14 10.21 -22.90
C ARG A 151 -20.13 10.15 -24.04
N ASP A 152 -20.55 10.41 -25.28
CA ASP A 152 -19.62 10.40 -26.43
C ASP A 152 -18.66 11.59 -26.33
N MET A 153 -19.19 12.74 -25.90
CA MET A 153 -18.38 13.93 -25.62
C MET A 153 -17.39 13.69 -24.46
N GLU A 154 -17.82 13.10 -23.34
CA GLU A 154 -16.92 12.79 -22.20
C GLU A 154 -15.73 11.93 -22.64
N ARG A 155 -15.95 10.91 -23.49
CA ARG A 155 -14.86 10.05 -23.98
C ARG A 155 -13.83 10.81 -24.80
N ARG A 156 -14.27 11.73 -25.67
CA ARG A 156 -13.34 12.54 -26.48
C ARG A 156 -12.65 13.62 -25.64
N LEU A 157 -13.34 14.20 -24.66
CA LEU A 157 -12.74 15.12 -23.69
C LEU A 157 -11.67 14.42 -22.84
N PHE A 158 -11.90 13.17 -22.42
CA PHE A 158 -10.91 12.34 -21.74
C PHE A 158 -9.63 12.20 -22.57
N ILE A 159 -9.76 11.83 -23.85
CA ILE A 159 -8.60 11.69 -24.76
C ILE A 159 -7.88 13.03 -24.96
N ALA A 160 -8.61 14.11 -25.27
CA ALA A 160 -8.01 15.44 -25.39
C ALA A 160 -7.26 15.83 -24.11
N ARG A 161 -7.89 15.68 -22.93
CA ARG A 161 -7.28 15.99 -21.64
C ARG A 161 -5.97 15.24 -21.43
N ARG A 162 -5.94 13.93 -21.68
CA ARG A 162 -4.71 13.12 -21.53
C ARG A 162 -3.61 13.55 -22.49
N ARG A 163 -3.94 13.91 -23.74
CA ARG A 163 -2.95 14.46 -24.68
C ARG A 163 -2.42 15.82 -24.26
N ILE A 164 -3.30 16.70 -23.77
CA ILE A 164 -2.93 18.02 -23.23
C ILE A 164 -1.96 17.85 -22.05
N GLU A 165 -2.30 17.01 -21.08
CA GLU A 165 -1.45 16.75 -19.90
C GLU A 165 -0.07 16.22 -20.26
N LYS A 166 0.02 15.36 -21.29
CA LYS A 166 1.32 14.87 -21.79
C LYS A 166 2.14 15.97 -22.45
N ARG A 167 1.52 16.82 -23.27
CA ARG A 167 2.22 17.93 -23.96
C ARG A 167 2.69 19.01 -22.98
N LEU A 168 2.01 19.14 -21.83
CA LEU A 168 2.28 20.14 -20.80
C LEU A 168 2.94 19.55 -19.55
N GLN A 169 3.53 18.35 -19.62
CA GLN A 169 4.11 17.66 -18.46
C GLN A 169 5.24 18.47 -17.77
N GLU A 170 5.96 19.29 -18.52
CA GLU A 170 7.03 20.15 -17.99
C GLU A 170 6.50 21.38 -17.24
N ASP A 171 5.27 21.83 -17.54
CA ASP A 171 4.61 22.94 -16.83
C ASP A 171 3.92 22.43 -15.56
N LYS A 172 4.64 22.52 -14.43
CA LYS A 172 4.18 22.00 -13.14
C LYS A 172 3.00 22.75 -12.54
N ASP A 173 2.70 23.95 -13.03
CA ASP A 173 1.58 24.77 -12.56
C ASP A 173 0.30 24.50 -13.38
N PHE A 174 0.44 23.93 -14.58
CA PHE A 174 -0.68 23.57 -15.42
C PHE A 174 -1.44 22.36 -14.85
N TYR A 175 -2.75 22.50 -14.68
CA TYR A 175 -3.59 21.40 -14.21
C TYR A 175 -5.04 21.54 -14.67
N VAL A 176 -5.64 20.45 -15.16
CA VAL A 176 -7.05 20.40 -15.53
C VAL A 176 -7.86 19.86 -14.36
N CYS A 177 -8.59 20.74 -13.66
CA CYS A 177 -9.45 20.35 -12.53
C CYS A 177 -10.62 19.48 -12.99
N SER A 178 -11.36 19.98 -13.97
CA SER A 178 -12.45 19.26 -14.63
C SER A 178 -12.49 19.68 -16.09
N LEU A 179 -12.77 18.76 -17.00
CA LEU A 179 -13.08 19.06 -18.39
C LEU A 179 -14.22 18.13 -18.81
N SER A 180 -15.45 18.56 -18.56
CA SER A 180 -16.62 17.69 -18.62
C SER A 180 -17.89 18.46 -19.03
N ASN A 181 -18.86 17.74 -19.59
CA ASN A 181 -20.23 18.19 -19.78
C ASN A 181 -21.19 17.72 -18.67
N LEU A 182 -20.73 16.94 -17.69
CA LEU A 182 -21.54 16.39 -16.60
C LEU A 182 -21.26 17.05 -15.26
N VAL A 183 -19.99 17.38 -14.98
CA VAL A 183 -19.54 17.88 -13.68
C VAL A 183 -18.63 19.10 -13.82
N ASN A 184 -18.54 19.89 -12.75
CA ASN A 184 -17.62 21.03 -12.66
C ASN A 184 -17.04 21.14 -11.25
N ILE A 185 -15.77 21.51 -11.13
CA ILE A 185 -15.04 21.49 -9.85
C ILE A 185 -14.53 22.89 -9.49
N TYR A 186 -14.82 23.33 -8.27
CA TYR A 186 -14.24 24.52 -7.65
C TYR A 186 -13.41 24.09 -6.45
N LYS A 187 -12.09 24.23 -6.54
CA LYS A 187 -11.17 23.85 -5.46
C LYS A 187 -10.04 24.85 -5.30
N GLY A 188 -9.46 24.92 -4.11
CA GLY A 188 -8.36 25.83 -3.83
C GLY A 188 -7.76 25.67 -2.44
N LEU A 189 -6.69 26.42 -2.19
CA LEU A 189 -5.96 26.45 -0.92
C LEU A 189 -6.49 27.56 -0.02
N CYS A 190 -7.69 27.38 0.52
CA CYS A 190 -8.32 28.32 1.44
C CYS A 190 -9.10 27.58 2.52
N MET A 191 -9.58 28.31 3.52
CA MET A 191 -10.47 27.75 4.52
C MET A 191 -11.84 27.41 3.88
N PRO A 192 -12.49 26.30 4.28
CA PRO A 192 -13.85 25.97 3.89
C PRO A 192 -14.86 27.12 3.85
N ALA A 193 -14.88 27.94 4.92
CA ALA A 193 -15.81 29.05 5.06
C ALA A 193 -15.52 30.21 4.08
N ASP A 194 -14.31 30.25 3.56
CA ASP A 194 -13.80 31.30 2.68
C ASP A 194 -13.87 30.90 1.20
N LEU A 195 -14.12 29.63 0.88
CA LEU A 195 -14.29 29.15 -0.49
C LEU A 195 -15.31 29.96 -1.33
N PRO A 196 -16.52 30.29 -0.85
CA PRO A 196 -17.45 31.16 -1.59
C PRO A 196 -17.05 32.63 -1.62
N ARG A 197 -16.13 33.06 -0.74
CA ARG A 197 -15.58 34.42 -0.75
C ARG A 197 -14.44 34.52 -1.75
N PHE A 198 -13.68 33.44 -1.95
CA PHE A 198 -12.64 33.33 -2.94
C PHE A 198 -13.23 33.18 -4.35
N TYR A 199 -14.08 32.17 -4.60
CA TYR A 199 -14.77 31.98 -5.88
C TYR A 199 -16.13 32.69 -5.87
N LEU A 200 -16.22 33.84 -6.55
CA LEU A 200 -17.44 34.66 -6.52
C LEU A 200 -18.64 33.97 -7.18
N ASP A 201 -18.39 33.02 -8.09
CA ASP A 201 -19.44 32.20 -8.72
C ASP A 201 -20.22 31.37 -7.69
N LEU A 202 -19.56 30.86 -6.65
CA LEU A 202 -20.21 30.04 -5.62
C LEU A 202 -21.16 30.85 -4.72
N ALA A 203 -20.99 32.18 -4.69
CA ALA A 203 -21.89 33.10 -4.00
C ALA A 203 -23.10 33.54 -4.86
N ASP A 204 -23.08 33.24 -6.17
CA ASP A 204 -24.16 33.59 -7.09
C ASP A 204 -25.35 32.63 -6.93
N LEU A 205 -26.53 33.18 -6.61
CA LEU A 205 -27.77 32.42 -6.42
C LEU A 205 -28.21 31.69 -7.70
N ARG A 206 -27.74 32.12 -8.88
CA ARG A 206 -28.02 31.47 -10.17
C ARG A 206 -27.27 30.15 -10.34
N LEU A 207 -26.23 29.92 -9.54
CA LEU A 207 -25.46 28.68 -9.53
C LEU A 207 -26.23 27.61 -8.73
N GLU A 208 -27.05 26.85 -9.45
CA GLU A 208 -27.89 25.77 -8.93
C GLU A 208 -27.31 24.41 -9.34
N SER A 209 -27.35 23.42 -8.45
CA SER A 209 -26.93 22.05 -8.73
C SER A 209 -27.78 21.05 -7.94
N ALA A 210 -28.02 19.85 -8.48
CA ALA A 210 -28.75 18.81 -7.77
C ALA A 210 -27.82 17.87 -6.99
N ILE A 211 -26.53 17.82 -7.32
CA ILE A 211 -25.52 16.98 -6.68
C ILE A 211 -24.30 17.84 -6.34
N CYS A 212 -23.87 17.80 -5.08
CA CYS A 212 -22.67 18.47 -4.63
C CYS A 212 -21.85 17.56 -3.71
N LEU A 213 -20.59 17.33 -4.09
CA LEU A 213 -19.60 16.65 -3.28
C LEU A 213 -18.69 17.71 -2.70
N PHE A 214 -18.25 17.51 -1.47
CA PHE A 214 -17.35 18.44 -0.80
C PHE A 214 -16.26 17.68 -0.06
N HIS A 215 -15.10 18.31 0.04
CA HIS A 215 -13.94 17.71 0.69
C HIS A 215 -13.02 18.77 1.31
N GLN A 216 -12.51 18.46 2.51
CA GLN A 216 -11.46 19.18 3.20
C GLN A 216 -10.27 18.27 3.43
N ARG A 217 -9.09 18.67 2.92
CA ARG A 217 -7.83 17.94 3.06
C ARG A 217 -7.12 18.26 4.39
N PHE A 218 -6.43 17.28 4.95
CA PHE A 218 -5.41 17.42 5.99
C PHE A 218 -4.17 16.65 5.54
N SER A 219 -3.03 17.33 5.45
CA SER A 219 -1.75 16.72 5.09
C SER A 219 -0.76 16.91 6.24
N THR A 220 -0.12 15.82 6.67
CA THR A 220 0.84 15.86 7.78
C THR A 220 2.23 16.35 7.38
N ASN A 221 2.58 16.29 6.08
CA ASN A 221 3.98 16.32 5.64
C ASN A 221 4.26 17.18 4.38
N THR A 222 3.31 18.01 3.92
CA THR A 222 3.46 18.72 2.62
C THR A 222 3.28 20.24 2.71
N VAL A 223 3.97 20.94 1.80
CA VAL A 223 3.61 22.32 1.43
C VAL A 223 2.34 22.23 0.59
N PRO A 224 1.29 22.99 0.90
CA PRO A 224 0.00 22.87 0.22
C PRO A 224 0.13 23.21 -1.28
N ARG A 225 -0.51 22.41 -2.14
CA ARG A 225 -0.50 22.58 -3.60
C ARG A 225 -1.92 22.56 -4.16
N TRP A 226 -2.21 23.51 -5.05
CA TRP A 226 -3.51 23.68 -5.67
C TRP A 226 -4.05 22.42 -6.38
N PRO A 227 -3.26 21.68 -7.20
CA PRO A 227 -3.75 20.47 -7.87
C PRO A 227 -4.15 19.33 -6.92
N LEU A 228 -3.54 19.26 -5.73
CA LEU A 228 -3.77 18.20 -4.74
C LEU A 228 -5.03 18.42 -3.89
N ALA A 229 -5.61 19.61 -3.92
CA ALA A 229 -6.92 19.83 -3.32
C ALA A 229 -7.95 18.90 -3.98
N GLN A 230 -8.92 18.45 -3.20
CA GLN A 230 -10.03 17.60 -3.64
C GLN A 230 -11.35 18.37 -3.58
N PRO A 231 -12.41 17.94 -4.29
CA PRO A 231 -12.54 16.70 -5.08
C PRO A 231 -11.63 16.58 -6.31
N PHE A 232 -11.40 15.34 -6.75
CA PHE A 232 -10.91 15.00 -8.08
C PHE A 232 -12.08 14.90 -9.07
N ARG A 233 -11.88 14.32 -10.26
CA ARG A 233 -12.79 14.48 -11.42
C ARG A 233 -14.14 13.81 -11.20
N TYR A 234 -14.14 12.65 -10.55
CA TYR A 234 -15.36 11.90 -10.23
C TYR A 234 -15.52 11.65 -8.73
N LEU A 235 -14.44 11.70 -7.95
CA LEU A 235 -14.48 11.29 -6.54
C LEU A 235 -13.84 12.30 -5.58
N ALA A 236 -14.25 12.21 -4.33
CA ALA A 236 -13.50 12.68 -3.18
C ALA A 236 -13.29 11.51 -2.21
N HIS A 237 -12.06 11.37 -1.73
CA HIS A 237 -11.60 10.26 -0.93
C HIS A 237 -11.12 10.75 0.42
N ASN A 238 -11.68 10.16 1.47
CA ASN A 238 -11.19 10.27 2.82
C ASN A 238 -10.48 8.98 3.23
N GLY A 239 -9.16 9.06 3.38
CA GLY A 239 -8.35 7.98 3.89
C GLY A 239 -7.09 7.78 3.06
N GLU A 240 -6.56 6.56 3.03
CA GLU A 240 -5.29 6.22 2.41
C GLU A 240 -5.39 4.87 1.72
N ILE A 241 -4.95 4.79 0.46
CA ILE A 241 -4.85 3.53 -0.28
C ILE A 241 -3.48 2.91 0.00
N ASN A 242 -3.42 1.93 0.91
CA ASN A 242 -2.17 1.33 1.36
C ASN A 242 -1.56 0.34 0.35
N THR A 243 -2.30 -0.04 -0.70
CA THR A 243 -1.81 -0.90 -1.79
C THR A 243 -1.36 -0.12 -3.03
N ILE A 244 -1.27 1.21 -2.95
CA ILE A 244 -1.12 2.09 -4.12
C ILE A 244 0.07 1.76 -5.02
N THR A 245 1.22 1.39 -4.46
CA THR A 245 2.42 1.03 -5.24
C THR A 245 2.16 -0.18 -6.14
N GLY A 246 1.52 -1.22 -5.58
CA GLY A 246 1.12 -2.41 -6.33
C GLY A 246 0.07 -2.08 -7.38
N ASN A 247 -0.96 -1.30 -7.01
CA ASN A 247 -2.04 -0.91 -7.94
C ASN A 247 -1.51 -0.11 -9.14
N ARG A 248 -0.58 0.82 -8.93
CA ARG A 248 0.09 1.59 -10.00
C ARG A 248 0.88 0.68 -10.93
N GLN A 249 1.63 -0.28 -10.37
CA GLN A 249 2.39 -1.23 -11.17
C GLN A 249 1.49 -2.12 -12.01
N TRP A 250 0.38 -2.61 -11.46
CA TRP A 250 -0.60 -3.42 -12.18
C TRP A 250 -1.35 -2.61 -13.24
N ALA A 251 -1.71 -1.36 -12.95
CA ALA A 251 -2.27 -0.44 -13.94
C ALA A 251 -1.31 -0.25 -15.14
N ARG A 252 -0.01 -0.10 -14.88
CA ARG A 252 1.02 -0.04 -15.92
C ARG A 252 1.09 -1.36 -16.71
N ALA A 253 1.18 -2.49 -16.02
CA ALA A 253 1.24 -3.82 -16.63
C ALA A 253 0.04 -4.10 -17.55
N ARG A 254 -1.16 -3.64 -17.19
CA ARG A 254 -2.41 -3.82 -17.94
C ARG A 254 -2.61 -2.84 -19.09
N THR A 255 -1.73 -1.86 -19.27
CA THR A 255 -1.90 -0.79 -20.27
C THR A 255 -2.28 -1.29 -21.67
N TYR A 256 -1.66 -2.38 -22.12
CA TYR A 256 -1.92 -2.96 -23.45
C TYR A 256 -3.20 -3.81 -23.53
N LYS A 257 -3.71 -4.29 -22.39
CA LYS A 257 -4.94 -5.09 -22.28
C LYS A 257 -6.20 -4.23 -22.27
N PHE A 258 -6.09 -2.97 -21.83
CA PHE A 258 -7.20 -2.02 -21.85
C PHE A 258 -7.55 -1.62 -23.27
N GLN A 259 -8.58 -2.25 -23.82
CA GLN A 259 -9.07 -1.99 -25.18
C GLN A 259 -10.58 -1.82 -25.15
N THR A 260 -11.10 -0.81 -25.83
CA THR A 260 -12.55 -0.62 -25.92
C THR A 260 -12.92 -0.14 -27.31
N PRO A 261 -13.96 -0.72 -27.96
CA PRO A 261 -14.42 -0.23 -29.26
C PRO A 261 -14.96 1.20 -29.18
N LEU A 262 -15.26 1.70 -27.99
CA LEU A 262 -15.76 3.05 -27.76
C LEU A 262 -14.67 4.13 -27.90
N ILE A 263 -13.41 3.75 -27.75
CA ILE A 263 -12.24 4.64 -27.86
C ILE A 263 -11.12 3.87 -28.58
N PRO A 264 -11.13 3.83 -29.91
CA PRO A 264 -10.14 3.06 -30.68
C PRO A 264 -8.69 3.52 -30.46
N ASP A 265 -8.50 4.81 -30.16
CA ASP A 265 -7.22 5.47 -29.89
C ASP A 265 -6.88 5.53 -28.39
N LEU A 266 -7.44 4.64 -27.56
CA LEU A 266 -7.26 4.68 -26.10
C LEU A 266 -5.79 4.61 -25.66
N HIS A 267 -4.95 3.85 -26.36
CA HIS A 267 -3.53 3.73 -26.00
C HIS A 267 -2.76 5.05 -26.15
N ASP A 268 -3.24 6.00 -26.97
CA ASP A 268 -2.67 7.35 -27.06
C ASP A 268 -2.81 8.12 -25.75
N ALA A 269 -3.67 7.69 -24.82
CA ALA A 269 -3.86 8.30 -23.51
C ALA A 269 -2.97 7.73 -22.41
N ALA A 270 -2.26 6.61 -22.64
CA ALA A 270 -1.41 5.94 -21.66
C ALA A 270 -0.13 6.76 -21.31
N PRO A 271 0.35 6.82 -20.06
CA PRO A 271 -0.06 6.03 -18.90
C PRO A 271 -1.45 6.45 -18.43
N PHE A 272 -2.27 5.53 -17.92
CA PHE A 272 -3.64 5.85 -17.52
C PHE A 272 -3.75 6.36 -16.08
N VAL A 273 -2.84 5.91 -15.23
CA VAL A 273 -2.77 6.25 -13.81
C VAL A 273 -1.47 6.99 -13.55
N ASN A 274 -1.50 7.99 -12.67
CA ASN A 274 -0.29 8.67 -12.25
C ASN A 274 0.63 7.69 -11.52
N GLU A 275 1.92 7.66 -11.89
CA GLU A 275 2.92 6.84 -11.19
C GLU A 275 3.44 7.50 -9.91
N THR A 276 3.19 8.81 -9.75
CA THR A 276 3.62 9.63 -8.61
C THR A 276 2.48 10.53 -8.12
N GLY A 277 2.64 11.12 -6.92
CA GLY A 277 1.66 12.01 -6.30
C GLY A 277 0.60 11.29 -5.46
N SER A 278 -0.53 11.96 -5.23
CA SER A 278 -1.62 11.46 -4.38
C SER A 278 -2.21 10.12 -4.86
N ASP A 279 -2.38 9.21 -3.91
CA ASP A 279 -3.06 7.92 -4.06
C ASP A 279 -4.49 8.04 -4.57
N SER A 280 -5.21 9.01 -4.05
CA SER A 280 -6.59 9.36 -4.33
C SER A 280 -6.74 9.84 -5.78
N SER A 281 -5.74 10.57 -6.29
CA SER A 281 -5.69 10.99 -7.69
C SER A 281 -5.49 9.79 -8.63
N SER A 282 -4.62 8.84 -8.26
CA SER A 282 -4.42 7.62 -9.04
C SER A 282 -5.69 6.77 -9.12
N MET A 283 -6.45 6.67 -8.01
CA MET A 283 -7.75 5.99 -8.00
C MET A 283 -8.78 6.68 -8.89
N ASP A 284 -8.84 8.02 -8.85
CA ASP A 284 -9.72 8.81 -9.72
C ASP A 284 -9.39 8.61 -11.20
N ASN A 285 -8.11 8.50 -11.57
CA ASN A 285 -7.74 8.23 -12.97
C ASN A 285 -8.14 6.84 -13.43
N MET A 286 -7.99 5.83 -12.56
CA MET A 286 -8.44 4.49 -12.87
C MET A 286 -9.96 4.44 -13.01
N LEU A 287 -10.70 5.09 -12.10
CA LEU A 287 -12.17 5.21 -12.21
C LEU A 287 -12.58 5.90 -13.51
N GLU A 288 -11.94 7.02 -13.85
CA GLU A 288 -12.16 7.76 -15.08
C GLU A 288 -11.90 6.91 -16.34
N LEU A 289 -10.82 6.11 -16.36
CA LEU A 289 -10.54 5.15 -17.43
C LEU A 289 -11.67 4.13 -17.56
N LEU A 290 -12.12 3.54 -16.44
CA LEU A 290 -13.16 2.51 -16.45
C LEU A 290 -14.50 3.07 -16.99
N LEU A 291 -14.87 4.28 -16.55
CA LEU A 291 -16.07 4.98 -17.01
C LEU A 291 -15.97 5.34 -18.51
N ALA A 292 -14.84 5.92 -18.95
CA ALA A 292 -14.61 6.28 -20.34
C ALA A 292 -14.65 5.04 -21.26
N GLY A 293 -14.07 3.93 -20.79
CA GLY A 293 -14.06 2.66 -21.52
C GLY A 293 -15.39 1.92 -21.59
N GLY A 294 -16.41 2.39 -20.86
CA GLY A 294 -17.81 1.98 -21.03
C GLY A 294 -18.48 1.39 -19.78
N MET A 295 -17.78 1.27 -18.65
CA MET A 295 -18.38 0.80 -17.41
C MET A 295 -19.29 1.84 -16.78
N ASP A 296 -20.30 1.39 -16.04
CA ASP A 296 -21.03 2.24 -15.11
C ASP A 296 -20.28 2.37 -13.77
N ILE A 297 -20.64 3.41 -13.01
CA ILE A 297 -19.98 3.75 -11.74
C ILE A 297 -20.13 2.66 -10.67
N ILE A 298 -21.22 1.90 -10.70
CA ILE A 298 -21.50 0.84 -9.72
C ILE A 298 -20.53 -0.31 -9.96
N ARG A 299 -20.46 -0.82 -11.21
CA ARG A 299 -19.51 -1.87 -11.58
C ARG A 299 -18.07 -1.44 -11.36
N ALA A 300 -17.69 -0.24 -11.81
CA ALA A 300 -16.32 0.26 -11.67
C ALA A 300 -15.87 0.28 -10.20
N MET A 301 -16.70 0.77 -9.29
CA MET A 301 -16.39 0.77 -7.86
C MET A 301 -16.36 -0.62 -7.24
N ARG A 302 -17.27 -1.52 -7.64
CA ARG A 302 -17.24 -2.90 -7.15
C ARG A 302 -16.01 -3.68 -7.61
N LEU A 303 -15.37 -3.26 -8.70
CA LEU A 303 -14.09 -3.80 -9.14
C LEU A 303 -12.91 -3.19 -8.37
N LEU A 304 -12.89 -1.87 -8.17
CA LEU A 304 -11.79 -1.19 -7.48
C LEU A 304 -11.80 -1.43 -5.96
N VAL A 305 -12.96 -1.32 -5.32
CA VAL A 305 -13.15 -1.45 -3.87
C VAL A 305 -14.23 -2.50 -3.59
N PRO A 306 -13.95 -3.79 -3.84
CA PRO A 306 -14.89 -4.86 -3.56
C PRO A 306 -15.06 -5.09 -2.05
N PRO A 307 -16.26 -5.50 -1.59
CA PRO A 307 -16.46 -5.95 -0.22
C PRO A 307 -15.61 -7.19 0.10
N ALA A 308 -15.50 -7.57 1.37
CA ALA A 308 -14.92 -8.84 1.76
C ALA A 308 -15.80 -10.00 1.27
N TRP A 309 -15.41 -10.64 0.17
CA TRP A 309 -16.22 -11.65 -0.53
C TRP A 309 -15.66 -13.08 -0.43
N GLN A 310 -14.34 -13.24 -0.34
CA GLN A 310 -13.68 -14.56 -0.45
C GLN A 310 -14.10 -15.53 0.66
N ASN A 311 -14.10 -15.05 1.91
CA ASN A 311 -14.34 -15.87 3.11
C ASN A 311 -15.67 -15.51 3.80
N ASN A 312 -16.57 -14.79 3.12
CA ASN A 312 -17.87 -14.43 3.68
C ASN A 312 -18.87 -15.58 3.51
N PRO A 313 -19.28 -16.27 4.59
CA PRO A 313 -20.16 -17.43 4.51
C PRO A 313 -21.59 -17.08 4.05
N ASP A 314 -22.05 -15.86 4.33
CA ASP A 314 -23.43 -15.41 4.08
C ASP A 314 -23.61 -14.80 2.69
N MET A 315 -22.53 -14.69 1.90
CA MET A 315 -22.59 -14.14 0.55
C MET A 315 -23.24 -15.10 -0.44
N ASP A 316 -24.16 -14.57 -1.23
CA ASP A 316 -24.80 -15.27 -2.35
C ASP A 316 -23.74 -15.88 -3.30
N PRO A 317 -23.82 -17.18 -3.64
CA PRO A 317 -22.93 -17.83 -4.61
C PRO A 317 -22.85 -17.16 -5.98
N ASP A 318 -23.94 -16.59 -6.49
CA ASP A 318 -23.94 -15.91 -7.80
C ASP A 318 -23.14 -14.61 -7.73
N LEU A 319 -23.33 -13.84 -6.65
CA LEU A 319 -22.55 -12.64 -6.37
C LEU A 319 -21.07 -12.96 -6.12
N ARG A 320 -20.79 -14.04 -5.38
CA ARG A 320 -19.42 -14.52 -5.18
C ARG A 320 -18.75 -14.85 -6.51
N SER A 321 -19.48 -15.46 -7.45
CA SER A 321 -18.98 -15.78 -8.79
C SER A 321 -18.69 -14.54 -9.62
N PHE A 322 -19.48 -13.47 -9.48
CA PHE A 322 -19.18 -12.16 -10.07
C PHE A 322 -17.85 -11.59 -9.57
N PHE A 323 -17.62 -11.57 -8.24
CA PHE A 323 -16.37 -11.07 -7.68
C PHE A 323 -15.18 -11.96 -8.03
N ASP A 324 -15.35 -13.28 -7.99
CA ASP A 324 -14.31 -14.23 -8.38
C ASP A 324 -13.90 -13.99 -9.83
N PHE A 325 -14.86 -13.91 -10.76
CA PHE A 325 -14.59 -13.61 -12.18
C PHE A 325 -13.74 -12.34 -12.36
N ASN A 326 -14.10 -11.23 -11.70
CA ASN A 326 -13.39 -9.96 -11.87
C ASN A 326 -12.05 -9.89 -11.11
N SER A 327 -11.86 -10.67 -10.04
CA SER A 327 -10.67 -10.58 -9.15
C SER A 327 -9.34 -10.89 -9.83
N MET A 328 -9.36 -11.61 -10.96
CA MET A 328 -8.16 -11.89 -11.75
C MET A 328 -7.71 -10.68 -12.58
N HIS A 329 -8.63 -9.75 -12.90
CA HIS A 329 -8.39 -8.63 -13.79
C HIS A 329 -8.26 -7.29 -13.06
N MET A 330 -8.57 -7.26 -11.76
CA MET A 330 -8.42 -6.10 -10.90
C MET A 330 -8.17 -6.54 -9.47
N GLU A 331 -7.00 -6.19 -8.94
CA GLU A 331 -6.73 -6.26 -7.50
C GLU A 331 -7.48 -5.16 -6.74
N PRO A 332 -7.92 -5.44 -5.51
CA PRO A 332 -8.51 -4.40 -4.66
C PRO A 332 -7.54 -3.25 -4.39
N TRP A 333 -8.06 -2.03 -4.51
CA TRP A 333 -7.43 -0.80 -4.03
C TRP A 333 -7.77 -0.67 -2.54
N ASP A 334 -6.97 -1.33 -1.70
CA ASP A 334 -7.24 -1.52 -0.29
C ASP A 334 -6.69 -0.36 0.56
N GLY A 335 -7.16 -0.28 1.80
CA GLY A 335 -6.84 0.75 2.78
C GLY A 335 -8.10 1.46 3.30
N PRO A 336 -7.97 2.28 4.36
CA PRO A 336 -9.10 3.04 4.88
C PRO A 336 -9.65 3.96 3.79
N ALA A 337 -10.90 3.79 3.39
CA ALA A 337 -11.48 4.61 2.33
C ALA A 337 -12.96 4.91 2.59
N GLY A 338 -13.26 6.19 2.77
CA GLY A 338 -14.60 6.75 2.60
C GLY A 338 -14.64 7.53 1.29
N ILE A 339 -15.38 7.03 0.30
CA ILE A 339 -15.37 7.58 -1.05
C ILE A 339 -16.77 8.10 -1.38
N VAL A 340 -16.87 9.39 -1.69
CA VAL A 340 -18.05 9.97 -2.35
C VAL A 340 -17.71 10.24 -3.80
N MET A 341 -18.66 9.99 -4.69
CA MET A 341 -18.43 10.11 -6.12
C MET A 341 -19.68 10.49 -6.90
N SER A 342 -19.50 11.09 -8.08
CA SER A 342 -20.58 11.39 -9.00
C SER A 342 -20.10 11.49 -10.44
N ASP A 343 -20.88 10.92 -11.35
CA ASP A 343 -20.77 11.12 -12.81
C ASP A 343 -21.74 12.20 -13.32
N GLY A 344 -22.31 13.01 -12.44
CA GLY A 344 -23.33 14.02 -12.76
C GLY A 344 -24.76 13.46 -12.90
N ARG A 345 -24.97 12.14 -12.90
CA ARG A 345 -26.29 11.51 -12.75
C ARG A 345 -26.41 10.77 -11.43
N TYR A 346 -25.44 9.92 -11.16
CA TYR A 346 -25.37 9.16 -9.94
C TYR A 346 -24.60 9.97 -8.90
N ALA A 347 -25.05 9.90 -7.67
CA ALA A 347 -24.30 10.32 -6.50
C ALA A 347 -24.12 9.09 -5.62
N ALA A 348 -22.91 8.72 -5.26
CA ALA A 348 -22.67 7.48 -4.53
C ALA A 348 -21.71 7.68 -3.35
N CYS A 349 -21.90 6.85 -2.33
CA CYS A 349 -20.99 6.72 -1.19
C CYS A 349 -20.60 5.26 -1.04
N ASN A 350 -19.30 4.99 -1.04
CA ASN A 350 -18.71 3.67 -0.85
C ASN A 350 -17.76 3.69 0.35
N LEU A 351 -17.78 2.61 1.13
CA LEU A 351 -16.76 2.36 2.14
C LEU A 351 -15.88 1.18 1.75
N ASP A 352 -14.63 1.23 2.19
CA ASP A 352 -13.70 0.12 2.13
C ASP A 352 -14.25 -1.14 2.80
N ARG A 353 -13.66 -2.29 2.46
CA ARG A 353 -14.10 -3.60 2.93
C ARG A 353 -14.16 -3.76 4.46
N ASN A 354 -13.37 -2.99 5.19
CA ASN A 354 -13.28 -3.04 6.65
C ASN A 354 -14.09 -1.91 7.31
N GLY A 355 -14.57 -0.93 6.53
CA GLY A 355 -15.34 0.21 7.02
C GLY A 355 -14.52 1.09 7.98
N LEU A 356 -13.26 1.34 7.65
CA LEU A 356 -12.30 2.02 8.52
C LEU A 356 -12.55 3.54 8.61
N ARG A 357 -13.47 4.07 7.80
CA ARG A 357 -13.89 5.47 7.81
C ARG A 357 -15.38 5.60 8.08
N PRO A 358 -15.81 6.61 8.86
CA PRO A 358 -17.22 6.81 9.13
C PRO A 358 -17.93 7.39 7.90
N ALA A 359 -19.13 6.91 7.62
CA ALA A 359 -20.08 7.54 6.69
C ALA A 359 -21.49 7.44 7.26
N ARG A 360 -22.12 8.59 7.47
CA ARG A 360 -23.46 8.74 8.03
C ARG A 360 -24.33 9.51 7.06
N TYR A 361 -25.60 9.13 6.95
CA TYR A 361 -26.54 9.83 6.09
C TYR A 361 -27.81 10.28 6.82
N VAL A 362 -28.38 11.38 6.35
CA VAL A 362 -29.66 11.95 6.78
C VAL A 362 -30.50 12.25 5.55
N ILE A 363 -31.75 11.80 5.55
CA ILE A 363 -32.75 12.11 4.52
C ILE A 363 -33.79 13.03 5.12
N THR A 364 -34.10 14.12 4.43
CA THR A 364 -35.08 15.12 4.85
C THR A 364 -36.37 15.07 4.03
N LYS A 365 -37.43 15.72 4.54
CA LYS A 365 -38.76 15.75 3.91
C LYS A 365 -38.77 16.39 2.52
N ASP A 366 -37.87 17.34 2.28
CA ASP A 366 -37.62 17.97 0.99
C ASP A 366 -36.73 17.13 0.06
N LYS A 367 -36.62 15.82 0.30
CA LYS A 367 -35.94 14.85 -0.57
C LYS A 367 -34.44 15.15 -0.76
N LEU A 368 -33.82 15.88 0.15
CA LEU A 368 -32.37 15.99 0.21
C LEU A 368 -31.80 14.81 1.00
N ILE A 369 -30.78 14.19 0.44
CA ILE A 369 -29.92 13.25 1.15
C ILE A 369 -28.58 13.92 1.39
N THR A 370 -28.12 13.87 2.64
CA THR A 370 -26.79 14.30 3.03
C THR A 370 -26.03 13.11 3.56
N CYS A 371 -24.89 12.78 2.98
CA CYS A 371 -23.99 11.73 3.42
C CYS A 371 -22.61 12.32 3.72
N ALA A 372 -22.09 12.16 4.94
CA ALA A 372 -20.81 12.71 5.32
C ALA A 372 -20.13 11.89 6.41
N SER A 373 -18.88 12.24 6.69
CA SER A 373 -18.11 11.65 7.80
C SER A 373 -18.75 11.85 9.18
N GLU A 374 -19.56 12.88 9.37
CA GLU A 374 -20.23 13.23 10.63
C GLU A 374 -21.69 13.64 10.40
N VAL A 375 -22.53 13.50 11.43
CA VAL A 375 -23.96 13.88 11.37
C VAL A 375 -24.16 15.39 11.59
N GLY A 376 -23.31 16.04 12.39
CA GLY A 376 -23.47 17.43 12.85
C GLY A 376 -23.18 18.51 11.80
N ILE A 377 -23.10 18.16 10.51
CA ILE A 377 -22.69 19.07 9.44
C ILE A 377 -23.79 20.05 9.00
N TRP A 378 -25.03 19.83 9.45
CA TRP A 378 -26.16 20.73 9.20
C TRP A 378 -27.13 20.70 10.39
N ASP A 379 -27.78 21.83 10.66
CA ASP A 379 -28.76 21.98 11.75
C ASP A 379 -30.14 21.47 11.33
N TYR A 380 -30.25 20.15 11.16
CA TYR A 380 -31.54 19.51 10.88
C TYR A 380 -32.51 19.71 12.04
N GLN A 381 -33.70 20.24 11.77
CA GLN A 381 -34.76 20.21 12.75
C GLN A 381 -35.33 18.78 12.86
N PRO A 382 -35.69 18.29 14.07
CA PRO A 382 -36.18 16.91 14.24
C PRO A 382 -37.38 16.56 13.36
N ASP A 383 -38.23 17.53 13.04
CA ASP A 383 -39.40 17.38 12.18
C ASP A 383 -39.06 17.41 10.68
N GLU A 384 -37.86 17.85 10.27
CA GLU A 384 -37.41 17.80 8.87
C GLU A 384 -36.87 16.42 8.48
N VAL A 385 -36.42 15.63 9.45
CA VAL A 385 -35.72 14.35 9.20
C VAL A 385 -36.71 13.21 8.98
N VAL A 386 -36.55 12.51 7.86
CA VAL A 386 -37.28 11.28 7.52
C VAL A 386 -36.51 10.05 7.99
N GLU A 387 -35.20 10.00 7.73
CA GLU A 387 -34.36 8.84 8.02
C GLU A 387 -32.94 9.28 8.42
N LYS A 388 -32.33 8.52 9.34
CA LYS A 388 -30.90 8.59 9.64
C LYS A 388 -30.30 7.20 9.58
N GLY A 389 -29.17 7.07 8.89
CA GLY A 389 -28.48 5.79 8.75
C GLY A 389 -26.97 5.93 8.67
N ARG A 390 -26.32 4.84 8.27
CA ARG A 390 -24.87 4.76 8.04
C ARG A 390 -24.59 3.86 6.86
N VAL A 391 -23.47 4.08 6.20
CA VAL A 391 -22.90 3.12 5.24
C VAL A 391 -21.94 2.23 6.03
N GLY A 392 -22.08 0.91 5.89
CA GLY A 392 -21.29 -0.10 6.57
C GLY A 392 -20.05 -0.57 5.78
N PRO A 393 -19.23 -1.46 6.36
CA PRO A 393 -18.07 -2.04 5.69
C PRO A 393 -18.42 -2.68 4.34
N GLY A 394 -17.72 -2.27 3.28
CA GLY A 394 -17.94 -2.77 1.92
C GLY A 394 -19.30 -2.40 1.30
N GLU A 395 -20.11 -1.56 1.95
CA GLU A 395 -21.39 -1.11 1.39
C GLU A 395 -21.19 0.00 0.35
N LEU A 396 -22.08 -0.02 -0.65
CA LEU A 396 -22.23 0.99 -1.67
C LEU A 396 -23.68 1.50 -1.64
N MET A 397 -23.85 2.80 -1.40
CA MET A 397 -25.12 3.50 -1.49
C MET A 397 -25.11 4.40 -2.71
N VAL A 398 -26.10 4.27 -3.59
CA VAL A 398 -26.17 5.03 -4.85
C VAL A 398 -27.50 5.75 -4.96
N ILE A 399 -27.46 7.03 -5.31
CA ILE A 399 -28.63 7.86 -5.58
C ILE A 399 -28.66 8.11 -7.09
N ASP A 400 -29.69 7.60 -7.76
CA ASP A 400 -29.94 7.87 -9.17
C ASP A 400 -30.92 9.04 -9.29
N THR A 401 -30.38 10.24 -9.50
CA THR A 401 -31.19 11.46 -9.55
C THR A 401 -32.11 11.52 -10.76
N ARG A 402 -31.90 10.65 -11.77
CA ARG A 402 -32.77 10.59 -12.94
C ARG A 402 -34.00 9.74 -12.70
N SER A 403 -33.89 8.66 -11.92
CA SER A 403 -35.01 7.78 -11.59
C SER A 403 -35.67 8.13 -10.25
N GLY A 404 -35.06 9.00 -9.45
CA GLY A 404 -35.62 9.40 -8.16
C GLY A 404 -35.45 8.35 -7.07
N ARG A 405 -34.45 7.48 -7.18
CA ARG A 405 -34.29 6.29 -6.32
C ARG A 405 -32.96 6.26 -5.60
N ILE A 406 -33.01 5.79 -4.36
CA ILE A 406 -31.83 5.36 -3.61
C ILE A 406 -31.73 3.85 -3.77
N LEU A 407 -30.59 3.39 -4.26
CA LEU A 407 -30.23 2.00 -4.44
C LEU A 407 -29.29 1.60 -3.31
N HIS A 408 -29.71 0.62 -2.53
CA HIS A 408 -28.87 0.00 -1.51
C HIS A 408 -28.04 -1.14 -2.11
N SER A 409 -27.03 -1.60 -1.36
CA SER A 409 -26.06 -2.59 -1.84
C SER A 409 -26.72 -3.86 -2.38
N ALA A 410 -27.76 -4.37 -1.73
CA ALA A 410 -28.47 -5.56 -2.21
C ALA A 410 -29.04 -5.39 -3.63
N GLU A 411 -29.68 -4.25 -3.93
CA GLU A 411 -30.24 -3.99 -5.26
C GLU A 411 -29.13 -3.82 -6.31
N THR A 412 -28.03 -3.15 -5.95
CA THR A 412 -26.90 -2.98 -6.88
C THR A 412 -26.17 -4.29 -7.14
N ASP A 413 -26.05 -5.14 -6.12
CA ASP A 413 -25.37 -6.43 -6.22
C ASP A 413 -26.23 -7.45 -6.99
N ASP A 414 -27.55 -7.39 -6.83
CA ASP A 414 -28.51 -8.17 -7.61
C ASP A 414 -28.50 -7.78 -9.10
N ASP A 415 -28.40 -6.49 -9.42
CA ASP A 415 -28.20 -6.04 -10.79
C ASP A 415 -26.90 -6.60 -11.36
N LEU A 416 -25.77 -6.43 -10.67
CA LEU A 416 -24.46 -6.85 -11.16
C LEU A 416 -24.38 -8.37 -11.39
N LYS A 417 -24.81 -9.18 -10.41
CA LYS A 417 -24.71 -10.64 -10.51
C LYS A 417 -25.61 -11.22 -11.61
N SER A 418 -26.69 -10.51 -11.99
CA SER A 418 -27.67 -10.98 -12.99
C SER A 418 -27.36 -10.56 -14.43
N ARG A 419 -26.36 -9.70 -14.67
CA ARG A 419 -25.99 -9.26 -16.03
C ARG A 419 -25.49 -10.40 -16.92
N HIS A 420 -24.77 -11.35 -16.34
CA HIS A 420 -24.18 -12.48 -17.03
C HIS A 420 -24.23 -13.74 -16.15
N PRO A 421 -24.22 -14.95 -16.75
CA PRO A 421 -24.21 -16.20 -16.00
C PRO A 421 -22.80 -16.52 -15.47
N TYR A 422 -22.25 -15.65 -14.62
CA TYR A 422 -20.87 -15.77 -14.11
C TYR A 422 -20.63 -17.12 -13.44
N LYS A 423 -21.60 -17.60 -12.65
CA LYS A 423 -21.49 -18.90 -11.99
C LYS A 423 -21.28 -20.05 -12.97
N GLU A 424 -22.07 -20.10 -14.05
CA GLU A 424 -21.93 -21.13 -15.09
C GLU A 424 -20.56 -21.03 -15.77
N TRP A 425 -20.10 -19.81 -16.08
CA TRP A 425 -18.77 -19.59 -16.67
C TRP A 425 -17.66 -20.07 -15.74
N MET A 426 -17.76 -19.77 -14.45
CA MET A 426 -16.76 -20.15 -13.46
C MET A 426 -16.75 -21.66 -13.21
N GLU A 427 -17.91 -22.30 -13.06
CA GLU A 427 -18.01 -23.76 -12.87
C GLU A 427 -17.44 -24.56 -14.05
N LYS A 428 -17.59 -24.03 -15.28
CA LYS A 428 -17.10 -24.70 -16.49
C LYS A 428 -15.61 -24.49 -16.76
N ASN A 429 -15.07 -23.31 -16.45
CA ASN A 429 -13.74 -22.90 -16.92
C ASN A 429 -12.68 -22.76 -15.82
N VAL A 430 -13.08 -22.69 -14.54
CA VAL A 430 -12.14 -22.59 -13.42
C VAL A 430 -11.68 -23.97 -13.02
N ARG A 431 -10.36 -24.19 -13.06
CA ARG A 431 -9.74 -25.38 -12.48
C ARG A 431 -9.37 -25.11 -11.02
N ARG A 432 -9.55 -26.12 -10.18
CA ARG A 432 -9.11 -26.13 -8.78
C ARG A 432 -8.15 -27.29 -8.61
N LEU A 433 -7.02 -27.04 -7.95
CA LEU A 433 -6.10 -28.09 -7.56
C LEU A 433 -6.80 -29.04 -6.58
N VAL A 434 -6.48 -30.33 -6.66
CA VAL A 434 -6.87 -31.29 -5.62
C VAL A 434 -6.13 -30.88 -4.35
N PRO A 435 -6.84 -30.52 -3.26
CA PRO A 435 -6.19 -30.10 -2.04
C PRO A 435 -5.30 -31.21 -1.48
N PHE A 436 -4.10 -30.86 -1.01
CA PHE A 436 -3.17 -31.83 -0.44
C PHE A 436 -3.77 -32.63 0.72
N GLU A 437 -4.63 -32.00 1.51
CA GLU A 437 -5.38 -32.67 2.57
C GLU A 437 -6.30 -33.81 2.08
N ASP A 438 -6.76 -33.76 0.83
CA ASP A 438 -7.71 -34.70 0.24
C ASP A 438 -7.02 -35.79 -0.63
N LEU A 439 -5.69 -35.70 -0.82
CA LEU A 439 -4.95 -36.68 -1.62
C LEU A 439 -4.90 -38.06 -0.93
N PRO A 440 -4.84 -39.17 -1.70
CA PRO A 440 -4.54 -40.49 -1.15
C PRO A 440 -3.20 -40.52 -0.38
N ASN A 441 -3.05 -41.41 0.59
CA ASN A 441 -1.84 -41.49 1.41
C ASN A 441 -0.60 -41.90 0.60
N GLU A 442 -0.80 -42.67 -0.46
CA GLU A 442 0.24 -43.09 -1.40
C GLU A 442 0.79 -41.92 -2.22
N GLU A 443 0.03 -40.83 -2.35
CA GLU A 443 0.37 -39.65 -3.17
C GLU A 443 0.95 -38.48 -2.37
N VAL A 444 1.08 -38.63 -1.04
CA VAL A 444 1.68 -37.60 -0.15
C VAL A 444 3.16 -37.36 -0.48
N GLY A 445 3.82 -38.35 -1.09
CA GLY A 445 5.22 -38.29 -1.46
C GLY A 445 6.19 -38.56 -0.30
N SER A 446 7.48 -38.55 -0.60
CA SER A 446 8.59 -38.66 0.35
C SER A 446 9.71 -37.71 -0.07
N ARG A 447 10.73 -37.54 0.78
CA ARG A 447 11.90 -36.75 0.40
C ARG A 447 12.61 -37.36 -0.82
N GLU A 448 13.15 -36.50 -1.68
CA GLU A 448 13.90 -36.90 -2.88
C GLU A 448 15.41 -36.92 -2.63
N LEU A 449 15.92 -36.07 -1.72
CA LEU A 449 17.35 -35.89 -1.50
C LEU A 449 17.89 -36.83 -0.41
N ASP A 450 19.03 -37.46 -0.69
CA ASP A 450 19.82 -38.14 0.33
C ASP A 450 20.46 -37.15 1.33
N ASP A 451 20.93 -37.66 2.47
CA ASP A 451 21.46 -36.82 3.55
C ASP A 451 22.69 -35.99 3.17
N ASP A 452 23.57 -36.51 2.31
CA ASP A 452 24.81 -35.82 1.90
C ASP A 452 24.51 -34.70 0.90
N THR A 453 23.61 -34.96 -0.05
CA THR A 453 23.12 -33.97 -1.02
C THR A 453 22.34 -32.87 -0.30
N LEU A 454 21.43 -33.24 0.60
CA LEU A 454 20.66 -32.30 1.42
C LEU A 454 21.57 -31.40 2.27
N ALA A 455 22.59 -31.97 2.93
CA ALA A 455 23.54 -31.18 3.71
C ALA A 455 24.36 -30.21 2.83
N SER A 456 24.71 -30.62 1.60
CA SER A 456 25.42 -29.75 0.66
C SER A 456 24.55 -28.57 0.23
N TYR A 457 23.27 -28.81 -0.08
CA TYR A 457 22.32 -27.77 -0.45
C TYR A 457 22.03 -26.82 0.72
N GLN A 458 21.76 -27.36 1.91
CA GLN A 458 21.59 -26.57 3.13
C GLN A 458 22.77 -25.62 3.38
N LYS A 459 24.01 -26.11 3.22
CA LYS A 459 25.21 -25.26 3.34
C LYS A 459 25.30 -24.20 2.24
N GLN A 460 24.98 -24.52 0.98
CA GLN A 460 25.03 -23.56 -0.14
C GLN A 460 24.01 -22.43 0.04
N PHE A 461 22.81 -22.74 0.54
CA PHE A 461 21.74 -21.77 0.82
C PHE A 461 21.79 -21.17 2.23
N ASN A 462 22.93 -21.35 2.91
CA ASN A 462 23.23 -20.79 4.23
C ASN A 462 22.18 -21.13 5.30
N TYR A 463 21.77 -22.39 5.38
CA TYR A 463 20.98 -22.92 6.50
C TYR A 463 21.90 -23.20 7.68
N SER A 464 21.47 -22.80 8.87
CA SER A 464 22.14 -23.11 10.14
C SER A 464 21.35 -24.13 10.97
N ALA A 465 22.05 -24.84 11.87
CA ALA A 465 21.41 -25.74 12.83
C ALA A 465 20.44 -24.98 13.76
N GLU A 466 20.75 -23.74 14.14
CA GLU A 466 19.86 -22.85 14.88
C GLU A 466 18.54 -22.62 14.13
N GLU A 467 18.57 -22.29 12.83
CA GLU A 467 17.36 -22.10 12.02
C GLU A 467 16.57 -23.41 11.86
N LEU A 468 17.26 -24.54 11.67
CA LEU A 468 16.59 -25.84 11.57
C LEU A 468 15.76 -26.15 12.81
N ASP A 469 16.34 -25.92 13.99
CA ASP A 469 15.77 -26.25 15.29
C ASP A 469 14.71 -25.23 15.76
N SER A 470 15.03 -23.94 15.64
CA SER A 470 14.22 -22.84 16.21
C SER A 470 13.19 -22.29 15.24
N VAL A 471 13.36 -22.46 13.92
CA VAL A 471 12.44 -21.92 12.89
C VAL A 471 11.71 -23.04 12.17
N ILE A 472 12.43 -23.90 11.46
CA ILE A 472 11.82 -24.89 10.55
C ILE A 472 11.10 -25.99 11.34
N ARG A 473 11.74 -26.57 12.36
CA ARG A 473 11.09 -27.59 13.20
C ARG A 473 9.82 -27.03 13.85
N VAL A 474 9.89 -25.83 14.42
CA VAL A 474 8.73 -25.20 15.10
C VAL A 474 7.57 -24.97 14.14
N LEU A 475 7.84 -24.51 12.91
CA LEU A 475 6.81 -24.36 11.87
C LEU A 475 6.18 -25.70 11.50
N GLY A 476 6.98 -26.76 11.33
CA GLY A 476 6.49 -28.11 11.02
C GLY A 476 5.73 -28.79 12.15
N GLU A 477 6.16 -28.58 13.40
CA GLU A 477 5.53 -29.16 14.58
C GLU A 477 4.26 -28.42 14.99
N ASN A 478 4.33 -27.09 15.13
CA ASN A 478 3.28 -26.31 15.77
C ASN A 478 2.36 -25.60 14.76
N GLY A 479 2.74 -25.54 13.48
CA GLY A 479 1.97 -24.82 12.46
C GLY A 479 1.83 -23.32 12.75
N GLN A 480 2.87 -22.74 13.37
CA GLN A 480 3.00 -21.32 13.70
C GLN A 480 4.48 -20.96 13.80
N GLU A 481 4.79 -19.69 13.57
CA GLU A 481 6.15 -19.17 13.72
C GLU A 481 6.65 -19.27 15.17
N ALA A 482 7.97 -19.33 15.33
CA ALA A 482 8.58 -19.30 16.64
C ALA A 482 8.46 -17.90 17.27
N VAL A 483 8.18 -17.88 18.58
CA VAL A 483 8.12 -16.66 19.38
C VAL A 483 9.47 -16.49 20.10
N GLY A 484 10.09 -15.32 19.89
CA GLY A 484 11.31 -14.90 20.58
C GLY A 484 11.08 -13.76 21.56
N SER A 485 12.16 -13.28 22.19
CA SER A 485 12.15 -12.10 23.07
C SER A 485 13.48 -11.36 22.98
N MET A 486 13.58 -10.17 23.58
CA MET A 486 14.67 -9.19 23.41
C MET A 486 14.71 -8.56 22.00
N GLY A 487 15.57 -7.56 21.81
CA GLY A 487 15.75 -6.87 20.53
C GLY A 487 16.77 -7.57 19.63
N ASP A 488 16.70 -7.28 18.33
CA ASP A 488 17.75 -7.65 17.36
C ASP A 488 19.00 -6.79 17.63
N ASP A 489 20.02 -7.42 18.21
CA ASP A 489 21.28 -6.80 18.58
C ASP A 489 22.45 -7.26 17.69
N THR A 490 22.13 -7.92 16.59
CA THR A 490 23.10 -8.30 15.55
C THR A 490 23.38 -7.14 14.59
N PRO A 491 24.51 -7.16 13.85
CA PRO A 491 24.78 -6.16 12.84
C PRO A 491 23.70 -6.09 11.75
N PHE A 492 23.54 -4.90 11.14
CA PHE A 492 22.84 -4.84 9.85
C PHE A 492 23.50 -5.79 8.85
N ALA A 493 22.73 -6.37 7.93
CA ALA A 493 23.24 -7.40 7.02
C ALA A 493 24.51 -6.98 6.27
N VAL A 494 24.56 -5.74 5.79
CA VAL A 494 25.71 -5.14 5.10
C VAL A 494 26.95 -4.92 6.00
N LEU A 495 26.78 -4.87 7.32
CA LEU A 495 27.85 -4.70 8.31
C LEU A 495 28.26 -6.03 8.95
N SER A 496 27.56 -7.12 8.66
CA SER A 496 27.90 -8.43 9.19
C SER A 496 29.23 -8.91 8.63
N SER A 497 29.98 -9.62 9.47
CA SER A 497 31.21 -10.32 9.07
C SER A 497 30.93 -11.73 8.54
N GLN A 498 29.68 -12.20 8.65
CA GLN A 498 29.22 -13.50 8.19
C GLN A 498 28.40 -13.32 6.90
N PRO A 499 28.39 -14.33 5.99
CA PRO A 499 27.52 -14.29 4.82
C PRO A 499 26.05 -14.15 5.23
N ARG A 500 25.38 -13.13 4.71
CA ARG A 500 23.95 -12.85 4.95
C ARG A 500 23.14 -13.15 3.71
N ILE A 501 21.94 -13.69 3.91
CA ILE A 501 21.01 -13.91 2.81
C ILE A 501 20.40 -12.57 2.38
N ILE A 502 20.11 -12.42 1.09
CA ILE A 502 19.61 -11.14 0.54
C ILE A 502 18.30 -10.68 1.19
N TYR A 503 17.50 -11.61 1.72
CA TYR A 503 16.27 -11.31 2.44
C TYR A 503 16.51 -10.36 3.63
N ASP A 504 17.65 -10.50 4.32
CA ASP A 504 18.00 -9.69 5.51
C ASP A 504 18.22 -8.21 5.21
N TYR A 505 18.44 -7.86 3.95
CA TYR A 505 18.60 -6.48 3.51
C TYR A 505 17.26 -5.73 3.41
N PHE A 506 16.13 -6.44 3.43
CA PHE A 506 14.79 -5.87 3.32
C PHE A 506 14.12 -5.78 4.68
N ARG A 507 13.81 -4.57 5.13
CA ARG A 507 12.99 -4.36 6.33
C ARG A 507 11.53 -4.16 5.91
N GLN A 508 10.62 -4.91 6.54
CA GLN A 508 9.18 -4.81 6.28
C GLN A 508 8.67 -3.43 6.66
N GLN A 509 7.97 -2.76 5.75
CA GLN A 509 7.26 -1.54 6.09
C GLN A 509 6.01 -1.87 6.93
N PHE A 510 5.58 -0.91 7.74
CA PHE A 510 4.38 -1.03 8.55
C PHE A 510 3.69 0.34 8.69
N ALA A 511 2.39 0.29 8.93
CA ALA A 511 1.57 1.48 9.06
C ALA A 511 1.73 2.11 10.43
N GLN A 512 1.83 3.44 10.46
CA GLN A 512 1.87 4.24 11.69
C GLN A 512 1.06 5.51 11.46
N VAL A 513 0.08 5.75 12.34
CA VAL A 513 -0.81 6.93 12.37
C VAL A 513 -1.73 7.10 11.17
N THR A 514 -1.22 7.00 9.94
CA THR A 514 -1.93 7.40 8.72
C THR A 514 -3.02 6.40 8.33
N ASN A 515 -2.72 5.10 8.48
CA ASN A 515 -3.66 4.01 8.36
C ASN A 515 -3.48 3.00 9.52
N PRO A 516 -4.54 2.31 9.96
CA PRO A 516 -4.43 1.29 11.00
C PRO A 516 -3.97 -0.06 10.41
N PRO A 517 -3.17 -0.84 11.16
CA PRO A 517 -2.99 -2.26 10.87
C PRO A 517 -4.28 -3.05 11.14
N ILE A 518 -4.38 -4.25 10.55
CA ILE A 518 -5.50 -5.20 10.73
C ILE A 518 -5.11 -6.27 11.75
N ASP A 519 -6.08 -6.82 12.48
CA ASP A 519 -5.87 -8.01 13.33
C ASP A 519 -6.01 -9.30 12.49
N PRO A 520 -4.90 -9.99 12.16
CA PRO A 520 -4.94 -11.15 11.29
C PRO A 520 -5.57 -12.39 11.94
N LEU A 521 -5.87 -12.34 13.25
CA LEU A 521 -6.49 -13.43 14.00
C LEU A 521 -7.99 -13.18 14.17
N ARG A 522 -8.37 -12.01 14.66
CA ARG A 522 -9.78 -11.67 14.97
C ARG A 522 -10.57 -11.26 13.73
N GLU A 523 -9.91 -10.65 12.75
CA GLU A 523 -10.52 -10.14 11.53
C GLU A 523 -10.14 -10.98 10.30
N ALA A 524 -9.68 -12.23 10.50
CA ALA A 524 -9.21 -13.12 9.44
C ALA A 524 -10.20 -13.32 8.26
N HIS A 525 -11.50 -13.17 8.52
CA HIS A 525 -12.55 -13.29 7.49
C HIS A 525 -12.46 -12.21 6.40
N VAL A 526 -11.87 -11.05 6.68
CA VAL A 526 -11.64 -10.01 5.67
C VAL A 526 -10.36 -10.24 4.88
N MET A 527 -9.47 -11.12 5.34
CA MET A 527 -8.19 -11.38 4.71
C MET A 527 -8.23 -12.59 3.77
N SER A 528 -7.38 -12.60 2.73
CA SER A 528 -7.27 -13.74 1.81
C SER A 528 -5.88 -13.92 1.21
N LEU A 529 -5.40 -15.17 1.22
CA LEU A 529 -4.21 -15.63 0.49
C LEU A 529 -4.58 -16.39 -0.79
N ALA A 530 -5.86 -16.41 -1.17
CA ALA A 530 -6.31 -17.06 -2.39
C ALA A 530 -5.55 -16.48 -3.59
N THR A 531 -5.02 -17.38 -4.41
CA THR A 531 -4.23 -17.03 -5.59
C THR A 531 -4.88 -17.66 -6.81
N SER A 532 -4.96 -16.86 -7.87
CA SER A 532 -5.40 -17.28 -9.19
C SER A 532 -4.26 -17.14 -10.18
N ILE A 533 -4.16 -18.12 -11.08
CA ILE A 533 -3.15 -18.23 -12.12
C ILE A 533 -3.86 -18.31 -13.48
N GLY A 534 -3.29 -17.64 -14.47
CA GLY A 534 -3.75 -17.65 -15.87
C GLY A 534 -3.40 -16.34 -16.57
N ARG A 535 -3.86 -16.20 -17.83
CA ARG A 535 -3.68 -14.96 -18.60
C ARG A 535 -4.74 -13.94 -18.22
N GLU A 536 -4.33 -12.72 -17.91
CA GLU A 536 -5.28 -11.63 -17.70
C GLU A 536 -5.86 -11.16 -19.04
N MET A 537 -7.16 -10.84 -18.99
CA MET A 537 -7.95 -10.43 -20.12
C MET A 537 -8.43 -8.99 -19.97
N ASN A 538 -9.03 -8.47 -21.03
CA ASN A 538 -9.52 -7.11 -21.07
C ASN A 538 -10.77 -6.93 -20.20
N VAL A 539 -10.67 -6.08 -19.18
CA VAL A 539 -11.73 -5.83 -18.18
C VAL A 539 -13.03 -5.24 -18.78
N PHE A 540 -12.96 -4.60 -19.95
CA PHE A 540 -14.12 -4.00 -20.63
C PHE A 540 -15.02 -5.01 -21.35
N CYS A 541 -14.53 -6.22 -21.58
CA CYS A 541 -15.29 -7.29 -22.22
C CYS A 541 -15.65 -8.32 -21.14
N GLU A 542 -16.89 -8.80 -21.13
CA GLU A 542 -17.35 -9.85 -20.22
C GLU A 542 -17.81 -11.03 -21.06
N ALA A 543 -16.99 -12.08 -21.10
CA ALA A 543 -17.25 -13.26 -21.92
C ALA A 543 -16.73 -14.53 -21.26
N GLU A 544 -17.37 -15.65 -21.55
CA GLU A 544 -17.02 -16.98 -21.03
C GLU A 544 -15.54 -17.34 -21.24
N GLY A 545 -14.99 -17.03 -22.42
CA GLY A 545 -13.58 -17.33 -22.75
C GLY A 545 -12.54 -16.57 -21.91
N GLN A 546 -12.96 -15.65 -21.04
CA GLN A 546 -12.09 -14.97 -20.08
C GLN A 546 -12.09 -15.61 -18.69
N ALA A 547 -12.90 -16.66 -18.47
CA ALA A 547 -13.01 -17.33 -17.19
C ALA A 547 -11.90 -18.40 -16.95
N HIS A 548 -11.13 -18.77 -17.97
CA HIS A 548 -10.06 -19.77 -17.86
C HIS A 548 -9.01 -19.34 -16.83
N ARG A 549 -8.99 -20.03 -15.70
CA ARG A 549 -8.03 -19.81 -14.62
C ARG A 549 -7.88 -21.04 -13.74
N LEU A 550 -6.81 -21.04 -12.99
CA LEU A 550 -6.54 -22.00 -11.94
C LEU A 550 -6.47 -21.29 -10.59
N SER A 551 -7.33 -21.70 -9.65
CA SER A 551 -7.43 -21.06 -8.33
C SER A 551 -7.08 -22.02 -7.20
N PHE A 552 -6.36 -21.51 -6.19
CA PHE A 552 -5.93 -22.26 -5.01
C PHE A 552 -5.82 -21.35 -3.77
N LYS A 553 -5.81 -21.96 -2.59
CA LYS A 553 -6.06 -21.25 -1.31
C LYS A 553 -4.86 -20.45 -0.77
N SER A 554 -3.63 -20.78 -1.16
CA SER A 554 -2.40 -20.19 -0.61
C SER A 554 -1.33 -20.08 -1.70
N PRO A 555 -0.54 -19.00 -1.77
CA PRO A 555 0.58 -18.89 -2.71
C PRO A 555 1.73 -19.86 -2.39
N ILE A 556 1.69 -20.54 -1.24
CA ILE A 556 2.72 -21.49 -0.79
C ILE A 556 2.32 -22.88 -1.26
N LEU A 557 3.06 -23.38 -2.24
CA LEU A 557 2.80 -24.65 -2.89
C LEU A 557 3.35 -25.79 -2.06
N LEU A 558 2.62 -26.90 -2.03
CA LEU A 558 3.14 -28.22 -1.67
C LEU A 558 3.61 -28.95 -2.93
N TYR A 559 4.32 -30.07 -2.75
CA TYR A 559 4.83 -30.88 -3.86
C TYR A 559 3.72 -31.27 -4.86
N SER A 560 2.57 -31.70 -4.33
CA SER A 560 1.40 -32.02 -5.15
C SER A 560 0.87 -30.83 -5.93
N ASP A 561 0.86 -29.64 -5.33
CA ASP A 561 0.33 -28.43 -5.94
C ASP A 561 1.26 -28.02 -7.09
N PHE A 562 2.57 -28.05 -6.84
CA PHE A 562 3.60 -27.76 -7.83
C PHE A 562 3.54 -28.72 -9.02
N ASN A 563 3.45 -30.03 -8.76
CA ASN A 563 3.34 -31.03 -9.83
C ASN A 563 2.05 -30.90 -10.63
N GLN A 564 0.91 -30.67 -9.96
CA GLN A 564 -0.35 -30.44 -10.67
C GLN A 564 -0.26 -29.21 -11.57
N LEU A 565 0.40 -28.13 -11.13
CA LEU A 565 0.59 -26.91 -11.92
C LEU A 565 1.52 -27.11 -13.12
N THR A 566 2.65 -27.79 -12.95
CA THR A 566 3.69 -27.88 -13.99
C THR A 566 3.43 -28.98 -15.04
N THR A 567 2.57 -29.95 -14.75
CA THR A 567 2.29 -31.08 -15.65
C THR A 567 1.01 -30.95 -16.46
N MET A 568 0.30 -29.82 -16.35
CA MET A 568 -0.94 -29.59 -17.11
C MET A 568 -0.66 -29.53 -18.62
N LYS A 569 -1.46 -30.28 -19.40
CA LYS A 569 -1.33 -30.36 -20.86
C LYS A 569 -2.12 -29.29 -21.62
N GLU A 570 -2.99 -28.55 -20.94
CA GLU A 570 -3.82 -27.52 -21.56
C GLU A 570 -2.96 -26.30 -21.94
N GLU A 571 -3.14 -25.77 -23.14
CA GLU A 571 -2.35 -24.65 -23.68
C GLU A 571 -2.45 -23.39 -22.80
N HIS A 572 -3.60 -23.18 -22.14
CA HIS A 572 -3.82 -22.06 -21.23
C HIS A 572 -2.96 -22.10 -19.95
N TYR A 573 -2.35 -23.24 -19.63
CA TYR A 573 -1.54 -23.45 -18.42
C TYR A 573 -0.16 -24.00 -18.73
N ARG A 574 0.35 -23.78 -19.95
CA ARG A 574 1.69 -24.23 -20.34
C ARG A 574 2.74 -23.68 -19.37
N ALA A 575 3.45 -24.60 -18.72
CA ALA A 575 4.55 -24.32 -17.82
C ALA A 575 5.89 -24.60 -18.49
N ASP A 576 6.84 -23.68 -18.34
CA ASP A 576 8.21 -23.89 -18.77
C ASP A 576 9.16 -23.42 -17.65
N THR A 577 10.22 -24.19 -17.42
CA THR A 577 11.19 -23.93 -16.34
C THR A 577 12.40 -23.16 -16.86
N LEU A 578 12.67 -22.03 -16.24
CA LEU A 578 13.87 -21.24 -16.38
C LEU A 578 14.82 -21.54 -15.22
N ASP A 579 15.97 -22.11 -15.55
CA ASP A 579 17.03 -22.41 -14.60
C ASP A 579 17.73 -21.11 -14.16
N ILE A 580 17.65 -20.78 -12.86
CA ILE A 580 18.25 -19.58 -12.26
C ILE A 580 19.58 -19.88 -11.56
N THR A 581 20.37 -20.78 -12.15
CA THR A 581 21.74 -21.08 -11.72
C THR A 581 22.74 -20.78 -12.85
N PHE A 582 23.99 -20.47 -12.50
CA PHE A 582 25.02 -20.09 -13.47
C PHE A 582 26.38 -20.70 -13.14
N ASP A 583 27.19 -20.94 -14.17
CA ASP A 583 28.59 -21.34 -13.99
C ASP A 583 29.45 -20.11 -13.74
N VAL A 584 30.07 -20.05 -12.56
CA VAL A 584 30.88 -18.91 -12.13
C VAL A 584 32.19 -18.77 -12.92
N THR A 585 32.58 -19.78 -13.68
CA THR A 585 33.77 -19.73 -14.56
C THR A 585 33.46 -19.13 -15.93
N GLU A 586 32.19 -19.06 -16.32
CA GLU A 586 31.76 -18.60 -17.64
C GLU A 586 31.18 -17.18 -17.60
N THR A 587 30.48 -16.80 -16.53
CA THR A 587 29.77 -15.53 -16.44
C THR A 587 29.66 -15.02 -15.02
N SER A 588 29.42 -13.71 -14.88
CA SER A 588 29.13 -13.07 -13.60
C SER A 588 27.65 -13.17 -13.21
N LEU A 589 27.35 -12.91 -11.94
CA LEU A 589 26.00 -12.82 -11.41
C LEU A 589 25.17 -11.75 -12.14
N GLU A 590 25.75 -10.58 -12.39
CA GLU A 590 25.06 -9.46 -13.06
C GLU A 590 24.68 -9.81 -14.50
N GLU A 591 25.64 -10.34 -15.28
CA GLU A 591 25.39 -10.79 -16.65
C GLU A 591 24.36 -11.90 -16.71
N THR A 592 24.40 -12.84 -15.76
CA THR A 592 23.42 -13.91 -15.64
C THR A 592 22.01 -13.34 -15.44
N VAL A 593 21.83 -12.40 -14.50
CA VAL A 593 20.51 -11.78 -14.25
C VAL A 593 19.97 -11.10 -15.52
N LYS A 594 20.83 -10.41 -16.28
CA LYS A 594 20.45 -9.80 -17.56
C LYS A 594 20.03 -10.86 -18.58
N ALA A 595 20.81 -11.93 -18.72
CA ALA A 595 20.51 -13.03 -19.64
C ALA A 595 19.23 -13.79 -19.27
N LEU A 596 18.94 -13.96 -17.97
CA LEU A 596 17.70 -14.55 -17.48
C LEU A 596 16.48 -13.72 -17.89
N CYS A 597 16.58 -12.39 -17.83
CA CYS A 597 15.51 -11.51 -18.29
C CYS A 597 15.21 -11.68 -19.78
N ASP A 598 16.24 -11.79 -20.62
CA ASP A 598 16.08 -11.99 -22.06
C ASP A 598 15.48 -13.36 -22.39
N LYS A 599 15.91 -14.42 -21.69
CA LYS A 599 15.33 -15.77 -21.81
C LYS A 599 13.86 -15.81 -21.35
N ALA A 600 13.55 -15.20 -20.22
CA ALA A 600 12.18 -15.11 -19.71
C ALA A 600 11.26 -14.39 -20.70
N GLU A 601 11.72 -13.28 -21.29
CA GLU A 601 10.99 -12.56 -22.33
C GLU A 601 10.69 -13.48 -23.53
N GLN A 602 11.69 -14.22 -24.02
CA GLN A 602 11.52 -15.12 -25.15
C GLN A 602 10.54 -16.26 -24.85
N MET A 603 10.67 -16.91 -23.69
CA MET A 603 9.78 -18.00 -23.28
C MET A 603 8.31 -17.56 -23.23
N VAL A 604 8.03 -16.39 -22.66
CA VAL A 604 6.65 -15.86 -22.61
C VAL A 604 6.14 -15.52 -24.01
N ARG A 605 6.98 -15.00 -24.90
CA ARG A 605 6.62 -14.78 -26.32
C ARG A 605 6.30 -16.10 -27.04
N ASP A 606 6.98 -17.18 -26.67
CA ASP A 606 6.77 -18.53 -27.20
C ASP A 606 5.55 -19.24 -26.60
N GLY A 607 4.78 -18.55 -25.74
CA GLY A 607 3.51 -19.02 -25.20
C GLY A 607 3.59 -19.63 -23.79
N THR A 608 4.69 -19.48 -23.07
CA THR A 608 4.78 -19.86 -21.65
C THR A 608 3.81 -19.01 -20.81
N VAL A 609 2.85 -19.65 -20.15
CA VAL A 609 1.92 -18.98 -19.22
C VAL A 609 2.41 -19.08 -17.78
N LEU A 610 3.02 -20.20 -17.40
CA LEU A 610 3.61 -20.43 -16.08
C LEU A 610 5.13 -20.47 -16.21
N LEU A 611 5.80 -19.37 -15.88
CA LEU A 611 7.24 -19.27 -15.90
C LEU A 611 7.78 -19.74 -14.53
N VAL A 612 8.39 -20.92 -14.49
CA VAL A 612 8.95 -21.49 -13.26
C VAL A 612 10.41 -21.10 -13.15
N LEU A 613 10.77 -20.26 -12.17
CA LEU A 613 12.15 -19.93 -11.84
C LEU A 613 12.68 -20.97 -10.83
N SER A 614 13.68 -21.76 -11.21
CA SER A 614 14.19 -22.87 -10.40
C SER A 614 15.68 -22.75 -10.08
N ASP A 615 16.03 -22.78 -8.79
CA ASP A 615 17.42 -22.80 -8.30
C ASP A 615 17.93 -24.23 -7.98
N ARG A 616 17.23 -25.26 -8.45
CA ARG A 616 17.45 -26.67 -8.08
C ARG A 616 18.76 -27.27 -8.62
N ASN A 617 19.29 -26.74 -9.74
CA ASN A 617 20.41 -27.31 -10.50
C ASN A 617 21.80 -26.81 -10.05
N ILE A 618 22.06 -26.73 -8.75
CA ILE A 618 23.38 -26.28 -8.24
C ILE A 618 24.43 -27.39 -8.29
N ALA A 619 25.69 -27.00 -8.46
CA ALA A 619 26.84 -27.90 -8.47
C ALA A 619 28.09 -27.16 -7.97
N LYS A 620 29.25 -27.85 -7.90
CA LYS A 620 30.50 -27.27 -7.39
C LYS A 620 30.89 -25.94 -8.03
N ASN A 621 30.73 -25.83 -9.34
CA ASN A 621 31.03 -24.61 -10.12
C ASN A 621 29.76 -23.82 -10.50
N ARG A 622 28.58 -24.30 -10.09
CA ARG A 622 27.29 -23.80 -10.55
C ARG A 622 26.51 -23.22 -9.37
N LEU A 623 26.49 -21.91 -9.29
CA LEU A 623 25.93 -21.15 -8.17
C LEU A 623 24.48 -20.75 -8.43
N PRO A 624 23.64 -20.66 -7.38
CA PRO A 624 22.28 -20.13 -7.53
C PRO A 624 22.31 -18.60 -7.63
N VAL A 625 21.52 -18.04 -8.55
CA VAL A 625 21.15 -16.61 -8.49
C VAL A 625 20.21 -16.43 -7.30
N PRO A 626 20.42 -15.45 -6.41
CA PRO A 626 19.48 -15.20 -5.31
C PRO A 626 18.06 -14.99 -5.85
N ALA A 627 17.11 -15.81 -5.39
CA ALA A 627 15.76 -15.85 -5.97
C ALA A 627 15.05 -14.47 -6.01
N PRO A 628 15.17 -13.59 -5.00
CA PRO A 628 14.59 -12.25 -5.07
C PRO A 628 15.14 -11.41 -6.23
N MET A 629 16.44 -11.51 -6.54
CA MET A 629 17.05 -10.79 -7.67
C MET A 629 16.45 -11.24 -8.99
N ALA A 630 16.34 -12.56 -9.20
CA ALA A 630 15.76 -13.13 -10.41
C ALA A 630 14.28 -12.76 -10.57
N VAL A 631 13.48 -12.88 -9.51
CA VAL A 631 12.05 -12.53 -9.53
C VAL A 631 11.84 -11.06 -9.87
N GLY A 632 12.54 -10.16 -9.17
CA GLY A 632 12.35 -8.72 -9.37
C GLY A 632 12.81 -8.23 -10.74
N ALA A 633 13.95 -8.75 -11.24
CA ALA A 633 14.46 -8.41 -12.58
C ALA A 633 13.55 -8.92 -13.70
N VAL A 634 13.09 -10.19 -13.62
CA VAL A 634 12.14 -10.77 -14.58
C VAL A 634 10.80 -10.05 -14.51
N GLN A 635 10.30 -9.73 -13.31
CA GLN A 635 9.07 -8.95 -13.13
C GLN A 635 9.14 -7.60 -13.88
N ALA A 636 10.22 -6.84 -13.65
CA ALA A 636 10.41 -5.54 -14.30
C ALA A 636 10.45 -5.68 -15.83
N ARG A 637 11.22 -6.66 -16.33
CA ARG A 637 11.33 -6.93 -17.77
C ARG A 637 9.97 -7.27 -18.39
N LEU A 638 9.19 -8.16 -17.77
CA LEU A 638 7.89 -8.57 -18.30
C LEU A 638 6.88 -7.42 -18.29
N VAL A 639 6.94 -6.50 -17.32
CA VAL A 639 6.10 -5.30 -17.31
C VAL A 639 6.50 -4.34 -18.43
N ASP A 640 7.79 -4.06 -18.58
CA ASP A 640 8.30 -3.14 -19.61
C ASP A 640 8.02 -3.61 -21.03
N LYS A 641 8.01 -4.93 -21.23
CA LYS A 641 7.74 -5.56 -22.53
C LYS A 641 6.25 -5.85 -22.75
N SER A 642 5.37 -5.46 -21.82
CA SER A 642 3.92 -5.72 -21.90
C SER A 642 3.60 -7.21 -22.03
N LEU A 643 4.29 -8.05 -21.24
CA LEU A 643 4.13 -9.51 -21.20
C LEU A 643 3.65 -10.02 -19.84
N ARG A 644 3.72 -9.20 -18.77
CA ARG A 644 3.42 -9.67 -17.40
C ARG A 644 1.99 -10.15 -17.19
N CYS A 645 1.01 -9.61 -17.91
CA CYS A 645 -0.39 -10.05 -17.85
C CYS A 645 -0.63 -11.36 -18.62
N ASP A 646 0.35 -11.83 -19.42
CA ASP A 646 0.27 -13.10 -20.15
C ASP A 646 1.01 -14.25 -19.43
N ALA A 647 1.79 -13.96 -18.39
CA ALA A 647 2.58 -14.95 -17.67
C ALA A 647 2.50 -14.78 -16.15
N ASN A 648 2.68 -15.90 -15.43
CA ASN A 648 2.71 -15.98 -13.98
C ASN A 648 4.08 -16.49 -13.55
N ILE A 649 4.66 -15.90 -12.51
CA ILE A 649 6.00 -16.28 -12.04
C ILE A 649 5.83 -17.27 -10.88
N ILE A 650 6.28 -18.51 -11.06
CA ILE A 650 6.34 -19.51 -10.00
C ILE A 650 7.79 -19.66 -9.58
N VAL A 651 8.07 -19.71 -8.28
CA VAL A 651 9.45 -19.82 -7.77
C VAL A 651 9.63 -21.17 -7.10
N GLU A 652 10.42 -22.05 -7.70
CA GLU A 652 10.95 -23.26 -7.05
C GLU A 652 12.29 -22.89 -6.44
N THR A 653 12.36 -22.78 -5.11
CA THR A 653 13.56 -22.28 -4.44
C THR A 653 13.95 -23.05 -3.20
N ALA A 654 15.25 -23.23 -3.02
CA ALA A 654 15.86 -23.68 -1.78
C ALA A 654 16.10 -22.55 -0.77
N SER A 655 15.95 -21.29 -1.14
CA SER A 655 16.32 -20.16 -0.28
C SER A 655 15.22 -19.72 0.70
N ALA A 656 13.94 -19.92 0.37
CA ALA A 656 12.80 -19.45 1.16
C ALA A 656 12.41 -20.46 2.25
N ARG A 657 12.39 -20.01 3.52
CA ARG A 657 12.19 -20.89 4.69
C ARG A 657 11.44 -20.27 5.87
N ASP A 658 11.22 -18.96 5.86
CA ASP A 658 10.44 -18.25 6.87
C ASP A 658 9.42 -17.29 6.21
N PRO A 659 8.42 -16.78 6.95
CA PRO A 659 7.40 -15.91 6.37
C PRO A 659 7.94 -14.64 5.70
N HIS A 660 9.07 -14.11 6.16
CA HIS A 660 9.66 -12.90 5.59
C HIS A 660 10.20 -13.17 4.18
N HIS A 661 10.85 -14.31 3.96
CA HIS A 661 11.39 -14.68 2.65
C HIS A 661 10.26 -14.81 1.61
N PHE A 662 9.15 -15.45 1.98
CA PHE A 662 7.98 -15.55 1.11
C PHE A 662 7.37 -14.17 0.83
N ALA A 663 7.26 -13.31 1.85
CA ALA A 663 6.74 -11.96 1.68
C ALA A 663 7.59 -11.13 0.71
N VAL A 664 8.92 -11.26 0.75
CA VAL A 664 9.86 -10.58 -0.16
C VAL A 664 9.63 -11.05 -1.61
N LEU A 665 9.61 -12.36 -1.85
CA LEU A 665 9.37 -12.92 -3.18
C LEU A 665 8.01 -12.49 -3.76
N LEU A 666 6.94 -12.57 -2.96
CA LEU A 666 5.59 -12.15 -3.35
C LEU A 666 5.53 -10.64 -3.62
N GLY A 667 6.14 -9.83 -2.76
CA GLY A 667 6.20 -8.37 -2.90
C GLY A 667 6.96 -7.91 -4.13
N PHE A 668 7.90 -8.72 -4.65
CA PHE A 668 8.63 -8.45 -5.90
C PHE A 668 8.00 -9.03 -7.16
N GLY A 669 6.96 -9.87 -7.06
CA GLY A 669 6.16 -10.28 -8.21
C GLY A 669 5.95 -11.78 -8.38
N ALA A 670 6.46 -12.62 -7.49
CA ALA A 670 6.15 -14.04 -7.48
C ALA A 670 4.63 -14.26 -7.33
N THR A 671 4.07 -15.13 -8.18
CA THR A 671 2.67 -15.55 -8.09
C THR A 671 2.50 -16.63 -7.02
N ALA A 672 3.37 -17.65 -7.05
CA ALA A 672 3.38 -18.76 -6.10
C ALA A 672 4.81 -19.27 -5.87
N ILE A 673 5.05 -19.92 -4.73
CA ILE A 673 6.39 -20.32 -4.27
C ILE A 673 6.35 -21.77 -3.78
N TYR A 674 7.24 -22.60 -4.30
CA TYR A 674 7.49 -23.96 -3.86
C TYR A 674 8.85 -24.05 -3.14
N PRO A 675 8.87 -24.07 -1.79
CA PRO A 675 10.10 -24.07 -1.00
C PRO A 675 10.68 -25.49 -0.83
N TYR A 676 11.18 -26.09 -1.91
CA TYR A 676 11.50 -27.52 -1.93
C TYR A 676 12.50 -27.93 -0.83
N LEU A 677 13.55 -27.15 -0.57
CA LEU A 677 14.59 -27.52 0.41
C LEU A 677 14.08 -27.48 1.86
N ALA A 678 13.12 -26.60 2.16
CA ALA A 678 12.47 -26.58 3.47
C ALA A 678 11.66 -27.87 3.70
N TYR A 679 10.95 -28.36 2.68
CA TYR A 679 10.23 -29.64 2.77
C TYR A 679 11.16 -30.84 2.84
N GLU A 680 12.24 -30.88 2.05
CA GLU A 680 13.28 -31.93 2.14
C GLU A 680 13.90 -31.98 3.55
N THR A 681 14.14 -30.80 4.15
CA THR A 681 14.66 -30.67 5.51
C THR A 681 13.67 -31.20 6.55
N LEU A 682 12.38 -30.86 6.44
CA LEU A 682 11.34 -31.38 7.31
C LEU A 682 11.19 -32.90 7.16
N GLY A 683 11.26 -33.42 5.93
CA GLY A 683 11.24 -34.87 5.67
C GLY A 683 12.36 -35.60 6.41
N ARG A 684 13.59 -35.07 6.37
CA ARG A 684 14.70 -35.62 7.17
C ARG A 684 14.43 -35.58 8.68
N LEU A 685 13.84 -34.51 9.20
CA LEU A 685 13.51 -34.41 10.64
C LEU A 685 12.46 -35.46 11.07
N ILE A 686 11.54 -35.83 10.18
CA ILE A 686 10.57 -36.90 10.41
C ILE A 686 11.26 -38.27 10.38
N ASP A 687 12.08 -38.52 9.36
CA ASP A 687 12.80 -39.78 9.19
C ASP A 687 13.76 -40.08 10.35
N THR A 688 14.33 -39.03 10.96
CA THR A 688 15.19 -39.12 12.15
C THR A 688 14.43 -39.11 13.48
N HIS A 689 13.10 -39.04 13.43
CA HIS A 689 12.20 -38.94 14.60
C HIS A 689 12.47 -37.73 15.49
N ALA A 690 13.06 -36.67 14.93
CA ALA A 690 13.14 -35.37 15.59
C ALA A 690 11.76 -34.67 15.65
N ILE A 691 10.85 -35.03 14.73
CA ILE A 691 9.43 -34.65 14.75
C ILE A 691 8.60 -35.93 14.77
N GLU A 692 7.82 -36.14 15.84
CA GLU A 692 6.94 -37.31 16.00
C GLU A 692 5.55 -37.09 15.35
N LYS A 693 5.52 -36.73 14.06
CA LYS A 693 4.30 -36.53 13.27
C LYS A 693 4.49 -37.07 11.85
N ASP A 694 3.38 -37.41 11.19
CA ASP A 694 3.40 -37.89 9.81
C ASP A 694 3.71 -36.76 8.81
N TYR A 695 4.24 -37.15 7.63
CA TYR A 695 4.59 -36.23 6.54
C TYR A 695 3.45 -35.27 6.19
N ARG A 696 2.21 -35.75 6.05
CA ARG A 696 1.08 -34.91 5.64
C ARG A 696 0.85 -33.79 6.67
N THR A 697 0.77 -34.15 7.94
CA THR A 697 0.57 -33.18 9.03
C THR A 697 1.69 -32.14 9.09
N VAL A 698 2.95 -32.56 8.99
CA VAL A 698 4.10 -31.65 9.08
C VAL A 698 4.16 -30.67 7.92
N MET A 699 3.95 -31.12 6.68
CA MET A 699 3.97 -30.24 5.51
C MET A 699 2.79 -29.25 5.53
N LEU A 700 1.60 -29.69 5.96
CA LEU A 700 0.44 -28.82 6.16
C LEU A 700 0.69 -27.78 7.26
N ASN A 701 1.28 -28.19 8.39
CA ASN A 701 1.63 -27.30 9.47
C ASN A 701 2.60 -26.22 9.00
N TYR A 702 3.67 -26.60 8.30
CA TYR A 702 4.63 -25.64 7.76
C TYR A 702 3.93 -24.63 6.84
N ARG A 703 3.16 -25.09 5.84
CA ARG A 703 2.37 -24.20 4.95
C ARG A 703 1.46 -23.26 5.73
N ASN A 704 0.73 -23.79 6.72
CA ASN A 704 -0.21 -23.02 7.53
C ASN A 704 0.49 -22.01 8.46
N GLY A 705 1.66 -22.37 8.99
CA GLY A 705 2.51 -21.48 9.78
C GLY A 705 3.04 -20.32 8.95
N ILE A 706 3.51 -20.60 7.73
CA ILE A 706 3.88 -19.54 6.76
C ILE A 706 2.67 -18.68 6.41
N ASN A 707 1.49 -19.27 6.15
CA ASN A 707 0.27 -18.50 5.86
C ASN A 707 -0.09 -17.53 7.00
N LYS A 708 -0.04 -17.98 8.26
CA LYS A 708 -0.23 -17.10 9.43
C LYS A 708 0.79 -15.96 9.46
N GLY A 709 2.05 -16.27 9.18
CA GLY A 709 3.11 -15.27 9.07
C GLY A 709 2.85 -14.26 7.95
N LEU A 710 2.37 -14.69 6.78
CA LEU A 710 2.00 -13.81 5.68
C LEU A 710 0.82 -12.90 6.04
N TYR A 711 -0.24 -13.44 6.64
CA TYR A 711 -1.34 -12.63 7.16
C TYR A 711 -0.83 -11.56 8.13
N LYS A 712 0.05 -11.93 9.07
CA LYS A 712 0.68 -10.97 9.99
C LYS A 712 1.47 -9.89 9.25
N ILE A 713 2.29 -10.24 8.27
CA ILE A 713 3.12 -9.26 7.54
C ILE A 713 2.24 -8.28 6.75
N MET A 714 1.23 -8.79 6.04
CA MET A 714 0.29 -7.94 5.29
C MET A 714 -0.52 -7.03 6.21
N SER A 715 -0.94 -7.56 7.36
CA SER A 715 -1.78 -6.82 8.30
C SER A 715 -1.05 -5.66 8.97
N LYS A 716 0.30 -5.69 9.07
CA LYS A 716 1.12 -4.56 9.54
C LYS A 716 0.92 -3.29 8.73
N MET A 717 0.64 -3.41 7.43
CA MET A 717 0.30 -2.27 6.56
C MET A 717 -1.21 -2.09 6.40
N GLY A 718 -2.04 -2.94 7.04
CA GLY A 718 -3.49 -2.94 6.88
C GLY A 718 -3.98 -3.52 5.56
N ILE A 719 -3.21 -4.41 4.92
CA ILE A 719 -3.56 -5.02 3.62
C ILE A 719 -4.28 -6.34 3.85
N SER A 720 -5.42 -6.52 3.19
CA SER A 720 -6.28 -7.68 3.39
C SER A 720 -6.01 -8.82 2.40
N THR A 721 -5.58 -8.52 1.18
CA THR A 721 -5.47 -9.54 0.11
C THR A 721 -4.06 -9.69 -0.46
N ILE A 722 -3.65 -10.94 -0.72
CA ILE A 722 -2.33 -11.20 -1.30
C ILE A 722 -2.21 -10.67 -2.73
N ALA A 723 -3.34 -10.57 -3.46
CA ALA A 723 -3.38 -10.02 -4.81
C ALA A 723 -2.87 -8.57 -4.84
N SER A 724 -3.29 -7.74 -3.88
CA SER A 724 -2.83 -6.35 -3.76
C SER A 724 -1.44 -6.23 -3.11
N TYR A 725 -1.04 -7.20 -2.27
CA TYR A 725 0.30 -7.23 -1.68
C TYR A 725 1.37 -7.63 -2.71
N ARG A 726 1.02 -8.48 -3.68
CA ARG A 726 1.93 -8.87 -4.76
C ARG A 726 2.35 -7.63 -5.56
N CYS A 727 3.63 -7.52 -5.87
CA CYS A 727 4.22 -6.35 -6.55
C CYS A 727 4.17 -5.03 -5.74
N SER A 728 3.76 -5.06 -4.46
CA SER A 728 3.62 -3.83 -3.65
C SER A 728 4.97 -3.22 -3.23
N LYS A 729 6.05 -4.02 -3.19
CA LYS A 729 7.40 -3.60 -2.78
C LYS A 729 7.43 -2.88 -1.42
N LEU A 730 6.60 -3.32 -0.47
CA LEU A 730 6.47 -2.70 0.87
C LEU A 730 7.63 -3.06 1.80
N PHE A 731 8.83 -2.74 1.35
CA PHE A 731 10.10 -2.94 2.03
C PHE A 731 10.97 -1.69 1.92
N GLU A 732 11.83 -1.48 2.91
CA GLU A 732 12.98 -0.59 2.79
C GLU A 732 14.24 -1.44 2.70
N ALA A 733 15.03 -1.22 1.65
CA ALA A 733 16.34 -1.84 1.49
C ALA A 733 17.38 -1.04 2.28
N VAL A 734 18.21 -1.73 3.04
CA VAL A 734 19.32 -1.12 3.80
C VAL A 734 20.62 -1.82 3.43
N GLY A 735 21.52 -1.09 2.77
CA GLY A 735 22.84 -1.59 2.41
C GLY A 735 22.90 -2.35 1.09
N LEU A 736 21.97 -2.11 0.16
CA LEU A 736 22.06 -2.59 -1.22
C LEU A 736 22.60 -1.49 -2.14
N HIS A 737 23.57 -1.80 -3.00
CA HIS A 737 24.10 -0.87 -4.00
C HIS A 737 23.02 -0.45 -5.01
N ASP A 738 23.13 0.78 -5.53
CA ASP A 738 22.15 1.35 -6.46
C ASP A 738 22.00 0.52 -7.74
N ASP A 739 23.08 -0.11 -8.22
CA ASP A 739 23.03 -0.98 -9.40
C ASP A 739 22.11 -2.19 -9.18
N VAL A 740 22.24 -2.85 -8.02
CA VAL A 740 21.39 -3.99 -7.64
C VAL A 740 19.93 -3.54 -7.51
N VAL A 741 19.70 -2.40 -6.88
CA VAL A 741 18.35 -1.83 -6.72
C VAL A 741 17.74 -1.49 -8.08
N SER A 742 18.49 -0.85 -8.98
CA SER A 742 18.00 -0.45 -10.29
C SER A 742 17.69 -1.64 -11.22
N HIS A 743 18.49 -2.70 -11.16
CA HIS A 743 18.36 -3.86 -12.04
C HIS A 743 17.35 -4.90 -11.52
N CYS A 744 17.32 -5.11 -10.21
CA CYS A 744 16.51 -6.18 -9.61
C CYS A 744 15.31 -5.68 -8.81
N PHE A 745 15.38 -4.49 -8.20
CA PHE A 745 14.41 -4.05 -7.19
C PHE A 745 13.88 -2.64 -7.47
N GLN A 746 13.69 -2.30 -8.74
CA GLN A 746 13.33 -0.95 -9.17
C GLN A 746 12.09 -0.44 -8.42
N GLY A 747 12.23 0.73 -7.76
CA GLY A 747 11.15 1.38 -7.00
C GLY A 747 11.12 1.04 -5.51
N VAL A 748 12.03 0.20 -5.00
CA VAL A 748 12.26 0.07 -3.55
C VAL A 748 13.05 1.26 -3.03
N VAL A 749 12.70 1.72 -1.83
CA VAL A 749 13.47 2.75 -1.13
C VAL A 749 14.77 2.13 -0.62
N SER A 750 15.90 2.65 -1.09
CA SER A 750 17.24 2.36 -0.56
C SER A 750 17.94 3.68 -0.27
N ARG A 751 18.09 4.02 1.02
CA ARG A 751 18.69 5.31 1.44
C ARG A 751 20.19 5.22 1.68
N ILE A 752 20.66 4.01 1.94
CA ILE A 752 22.05 3.72 2.29
C ILE A 752 22.50 2.61 1.35
N GLY A 753 23.39 2.96 0.42
CA GLY A 753 24.03 2.01 -0.49
C GLY A 753 24.97 1.05 0.24
N GLY A 754 25.34 -0.06 -0.41
CA GLY A 754 26.21 -1.06 0.19
C GLY A 754 26.62 -2.15 -0.79
N ALA A 755 26.23 -3.39 -0.50
CA ALA A 755 26.63 -4.59 -1.23
C ALA A 755 26.24 -4.54 -2.72
N SER A 756 27.23 -4.81 -3.58
CA SER A 756 27.12 -4.88 -5.04
C SER A 756 26.92 -6.32 -5.53
N PHE A 757 26.73 -6.53 -6.84
CA PHE A 757 26.66 -7.88 -7.41
C PHE A 757 27.91 -8.71 -7.15
N ASP A 758 29.09 -8.09 -7.15
CA ASP A 758 30.36 -8.76 -6.91
C ASP A 758 30.46 -9.27 -5.46
N ASP A 759 29.96 -8.49 -4.49
CA ASP A 759 29.94 -8.87 -3.08
C ASP A 759 29.03 -10.10 -2.87
N PHE A 760 27.82 -10.08 -3.44
CA PHE A 760 26.90 -11.23 -3.38
C PHE A 760 27.47 -12.47 -4.08
N GLN A 761 28.14 -12.30 -5.22
CA GLN A 761 28.82 -13.40 -5.89
C GLN A 761 29.95 -13.98 -5.04
N GLN A 762 30.72 -13.13 -4.37
CA GLN A 762 31.81 -13.55 -3.51
C GLN A 762 31.30 -14.32 -2.29
N ASP A 763 30.17 -13.92 -1.70
CA ASP A 763 29.51 -14.67 -0.63
C ASP A 763 29.00 -16.04 -1.09
N LEU A 764 28.38 -16.12 -2.26
CA LEU A 764 27.94 -17.39 -2.85
C LEU A 764 29.11 -18.35 -3.09
N LEU A 765 30.26 -17.81 -3.52
CA LEU A 765 31.51 -18.57 -3.68
C LEU A 765 32.05 -19.07 -2.34
N ASN A 766 32.01 -18.24 -1.30
CA ASN A 766 32.45 -18.62 0.05
C ASN A 766 31.59 -19.75 0.61
N LEU A 767 30.27 -19.65 0.44
CA LEU A 767 29.32 -20.70 0.79
C LEU A 767 29.57 -21.98 0.00
N SER A 768 29.81 -21.89 -1.32
CA SER A 768 30.09 -23.05 -2.17
C SER A 768 31.34 -23.82 -1.75
N LYS A 769 32.43 -23.12 -1.46
CA LYS A 769 33.68 -23.75 -0.96
C LYS A 769 33.44 -24.59 0.28
N ARG A 770 32.50 -24.20 1.15
CA ARG A 770 32.12 -24.94 2.35
C ARG A 770 31.10 -26.04 2.05
N ALA A 771 30.11 -25.75 1.20
CA ALA A 771 29.00 -26.64 0.89
C ALA A 771 29.46 -28.02 0.42
N TRP A 772 30.47 -28.06 -0.46
CA TRP A 772 30.95 -29.30 -1.08
C TRP A 772 32.01 -30.05 -0.26
N LEU A 773 32.34 -29.58 0.95
CA LEU A 773 33.22 -30.29 1.88
C LEU A 773 32.41 -31.18 2.82
N ALA A 774 32.40 -32.49 2.57
CA ALA A 774 31.65 -33.46 3.39
C ALA A 774 32.06 -33.43 4.89
N ARG A 775 33.34 -33.21 5.19
CA ARG A 775 33.85 -33.12 6.57
C ARG A 775 33.36 -31.90 7.36
N LYS A 776 32.76 -30.91 6.70
CA LYS A 776 32.27 -29.68 7.34
C LYS A 776 30.76 -29.83 7.58
N PRO A 777 30.31 -29.84 8.85
CA PRO A 777 28.88 -29.87 9.17
C PRO A 777 28.21 -28.53 8.83
N LEU A 778 26.88 -28.49 8.97
CA LEU A 778 26.13 -27.23 9.01
C LEU A 778 26.70 -26.31 10.09
N ASP A 779 26.54 -25.00 9.88
CA ASP A 779 26.89 -24.04 10.92
C ASP A 779 25.98 -24.21 12.13
N GLN A 780 26.51 -23.93 13.32
CA GLN A 780 25.69 -23.84 14.51
C GLN A 780 24.69 -22.67 14.38
N GLY A 781 25.10 -21.59 13.70
CA GLY A 781 24.33 -20.36 13.59
C GLY A 781 24.81 -19.32 14.58
N GLY A 782 23.87 -18.60 15.19
CA GLY A 782 24.16 -17.52 16.12
C GLY A 782 23.55 -16.20 15.69
N LEU A 783 22.46 -16.22 14.92
CA LEU A 783 21.72 -15.04 14.51
C LEU A 783 20.60 -14.73 15.51
N LEU A 784 19.92 -15.76 16.02
CA LEU A 784 18.81 -15.55 16.96
C LEU A 784 19.32 -15.42 18.40
N LYS A 785 20.43 -16.10 18.72
CA LYS A 785 21.05 -16.11 20.06
C LYS A 785 22.56 -16.07 19.93
N TYR A 786 23.22 -15.42 20.90
CA TYR A 786 24.68 -15.41 20.95
C TYR A 786 25.26 -16.83 20.99
N VAL A 787 26.13 -17.12 20.02
CA VAL A 787 26.97 -18.31 19.95
C VAL A 787 28.42 -17.88 19.83
N HIS A 788 29.30 -18.47 20.62
CA HIS A 788 30.72 -18.13 20.56
C HIS A 788 31.30 -18.48 19.17
N GLY A 789 31.87 -17.48 18.50
CA GLY A 789 32.39 -17.62 17.13
C GLY A 789 31.34 -17.53 16.03
N GLY A 790 30.07 -17.27 16.37
CA GLY A 790 28.98 -16.98 15.42
C GLY A 790 28.90 -15.51 15.03
N GLU A 791 27.69 -15.02 14.78
CA GLU A 791 27.44 -13.59 14.52
C GLU A 791 27.76 -12.75 15.77
N TYR A 792 28.18 -11.50 15.55
CA TYR A 792 28.38 -10.57 16.65
C TYR A 792 27.04 -10.17 17.28
N HIS A 793 27.02 -10.06 18.61
CA HIS A 793 25.88 -9.54 19.38
C HIS A 793 26.33 -8.37 20.25
N ALA A 794 25.58 -7.26 20.22
CA ALA A 794 25.86 -6.10 21.06
C ALA A 794 25.72 -6.42 22.55
N TYR A 795 24.84 -7.36 22.92
CA TYR A 795 24.66 -7.86 24.29
C TYR A 795 25.31 -9.24 24.47
N ASN A 796 26.62 -9.33 24.22
CA ASN A 796 27.40 -10.55 24.48
C ASN A 796 27.83 -10.66 25.97
N PRO A 797 28.28 -11.85 26.42
CA PRO A 797 28.60 -12.10 27.83
C PRO A 797 29.65 -11.16 28.42
N ASP A 798 30.66 -10.74 27.64
CA ASP A 798 31.71 -9.85 28.13
C ASP A 798 31.18 -8.43 28.38
N VAL A 799 30.35 -7.92 27.46
CA VAL A 799 29.67 -6.62 27.61
C VAL A 799 28.72 -6.62 28.81
N VAL A 800 27.92 -7.68 28.98
CA VAL A 800 26.98 -7.79 30.11
C VAL A 800 27.71 -7.89 31.45
N ARG A 801 28.75 -8.72 31.54
CA ARG A 801 29.53 -8.92 32.76
C ARG A 801 30.23 -7.63 33.21
N THR A 802 30.90 -6.94 32.28
CA THR A 802 31.61 -5.69 32.59
C THR A 802 30.66 -4.57 32.99
N LEU A 803 29.48 -4.46 32.36
CA LEU A 803 28.46 -3.50 32.78
C LEU A 803 27.93 -3.80 34.19
N GLN A 804 27.64 -5.08 34.50
CA GLN A 804 27.17 -5.48 35.82
C GLN A 804 28.22 -5.18 36.90
N GLN A 805 29.49 -5.47 36.62
CA GLN A 805 30.60 -5.16 37.52
C GLN A 805 30.69 -3.65 37.78
N ALA A 806 30.64 -2.82 36.72
CA ALA A 806 30.72 -1.36 36.85
C ALA A 806 29.58 -0.78 37.70
N VAL A 807 28.35 -1.27 37.53
CA VAL A 807 27.19 -0.79 38.31
C VAL A 807 27.22 -1.30 39.76
N GLN A 808 27.83 -2.46 40.02
CA GLN A 808 27.96 -3.01 41.38
C GLN A 808 29.13 -2.40 42.17
N SER A 809 30.28 -2.16 41.52
CA SER A 809 31.45 -1.56 42.17
C SER A 809 31.28 -0.05 42.38
N GLY A 810 30.60 0.63 41.43
CA GLY A 810 30.47 2.08 41.42
C GLY A 810 31.73 2.82 40.96
N GLU A 811 32.77 2.10 40.57
CA GLU A 811 34.05 2.67 40.14
C GLU A 811 34.02 3.00 38.64
N TYR A 812 34.44 4.23 38.29
CA TYR A 812 34.42 4.68 36.89
C TYR A 812 35.41 3.90 36.00
N SER A 813 36.50 3.38 36.56
CA SER A 813 37.46 2.55 35.82
C SER A 813 36.82 1.27 35.26
N ASP A 814 35.90 0.65 36.01
CA ASP A 814 35.19 -0.54 35.58
C ASP A 814 34.21 -0.19 34.45
N TYR A 815 33.57 0.99 34.51
CA TYR A 815 32.76 1.49 33.40
C TYR A 815 33.59 1.77 32.15
N GLN A 816 34.83 2.26 32.28
CA GLN A 816 35.71 2.49 31.14
C GLN A 816 36.09 1.17 30.45
N GLU A 817 36.24 0.06 31.18
CA GLU A 817 36.44 -1.26 30.59
C GLU A 817 35.24 -1.69 29.74
N TYR A 818 34.03 -1.56 30.28
CA TYR A 818 32.78 -1.77 29.52
C TYR A 818 32.71 -0.86 28.27
N ALA A 819 32.95 0.43 28.44
CA ALA A 819 32.85 1.42 27.36
C ALA A 819 33.86 1.12 26.25
N LYS A 820 35.06 0.65 26.61
CA LYS A 820 36.07 0.23 25.65
C LYS A 820 35.57 -0.94 24.78
N LEU A 821 34.99 -1.97 25.39
CA LEU A 821 34.44 -3.12 24.66
C LEU A 821 33.33 -2.70 23.67
N VAL A 822 32.50 -1.73 24.05
CA VAL A 822 31.40 -1.25 23.21
C VAL A 822 31.87 -0.27 22.13
N ASN A 823 32.83 0.61 22.42
CA ASN A 823 33.26 1.68 21.51
C ASN A 823 34.37 1.25 20.53
N GLU A 824 35.21 0.27 20.89
CA GLU A 824 36.31 -0.21 20.06
C GLU A 824 35.96 -1.49 19.25
N ARG A 825 34.69 -1.88 19.23
CA ARG A 825 34.20 -3.01 18.43
C ARG A 825 34.22 -2.71 16.94
N SER A 826 34.17 -3.77 16.13
CA SER A 826 33.85 -3.66 14.69
C SER A 826 32.46 -3.05 14.48
N ALA A 827 32.27 -2.34 13.38
CA ALA A 827 31.00 -1.69 13.07
C ALA A 827 29.85 -2.70 13.05
N ALA A 828 28.87 -2.51 13.94
CA ALA A 828 27.65 -3.32 14.00
C ALA A 828 26.41 -2.48 13.67
N THR A 829 26.45 -1.19 13.98
CA THR A 829 25.37 -0.24 13.76
C THR A 829 25.85 0.93 12.91
N LEU A 830 24.94 1.62 12.22
CA LEU A 830 25.30 2.74 11.33
C LEU A 830 26.05 3.87 12.04
N ARG A 831 25.77 4.11 13.32
CA ARG A 831 26.48 5.12 14.12
C ARG A 831 27.95 4.78 14.37
N ASP A 832 28.32 3.49 14.30
CA ASP A 832 29.70 3.05 14.48
C ASP A 832 30.59 3.50 13.28
N LEU A 833 29.97 3.90 12.16
CA LEU A 833 30.65 4.46 10.99
C LEU A 833 30.82 6.00 11.08
N LEU A 834 30.30 6.64 12.12
CA LEU A 834 30.34 8.08 12.29
C LEU A 834 31.40 8.47 13.31
N ALA A 835 32.23 9.46 12.97
CA ALA A 835 33.19 10.06 13.89
C ALA A 835 32.81 11.51 14.19
N ILE A 836 33.00 11.96 15.42
CA ILE A 836 32.81 13.35 15.82
C ILE A 836 34.04 14.14 15.36
N ALA A 837 33.82 15.14 14.49
CA ALA A 837 34.83 16.13 14.14
C ALA A 837 34.67 17.35 15.06
N PRO A 838 35.51 17.50 16.11
CA PRO A 838 35.40 18.63 17.03
C PRO A 838 35.66 19.95 16.31
N ASN A 839 34.92 21.00 16.69
CA ASN A 839 35.10 22.36 16.19
C ASN A 839 35.63 23.25 17.32
N GLY A 840 36.91 23.63 17.24
CA GLY A 840 37.59 24.43 18.26
C GLY A 840 38.50 23.62 19.18
N ASP A 841 39.09 24.30 20.17
CA ASP A 841 39.96 23.71 21.18
C ASP A 841 39.15 22.98 22.26
N THR A 842 39.77 22.01 22.93
CA THR A 842 39.18 21.31 24.07
C THR A 842 38.89 22.28 25.21
N VAL A 843 37.71 22.18 25.82
CA VAL A 843 37.32 22.95 27.00
C VAL A 843 37.67 22.21 28.29
N ASP A 844 37.79 22.95 29.41
CA ASP A 844 37.91 22.33 30.74
C ASP A 844 36.61 21.59 31.09
N LEU A 845 36.70 20.46 31.77
CA LEU A 845 35.54 19.70 32.24
C LEU A 845 34.66 20.54 33.18
N ALA A 846 35.25 21.50 33.91
CA ALA A 846 34.52 22.44 34.76
C ALA A 846 33.56 23.36 33.99
N ASP A 847 33.83 23.60 32.70
CA ASP A 847 32.99 24.44 31.82
C ASP A 847 31.87 23.62 31.14
N VAL A 848 31.89 22.30 31.26
CA VAL A 848 30.86 21.40 30.72
C VAL A 848 29.63 21.39 31.64
N GLU A 849 28.43 21.23 31.07
CA GLU A 849 27.22 21.14 31.87
C GLU A 849 27.29 20.00 32.91
N PRO A 850 26.88 20.23 34.17
CA PRO A 850 27.00 19.23 35.22
C PRO A 850 26.09 18.01 34.94
N ALA A 851 26.54 16.83 35.34
CA ALA A 851 25.81 15.57 35.12
C ALA A 851 24.35 15.59 35.63
N SER A 852 24.10 16.29 36.75
CA SER A 852 22.74 16.46 37.30
C SER A 852 21.76 17.15 36.35
N SER A 853 22.26 17.98 35.41
CA SER A 853 21.45 18.61 34.37
C SER A 853 21.13 17.65 33.22
N LEU A 854 21.99 16.66 32.97
CA LEU A 854 21.83 15.65 31.92
C LEU A 854 20.75 14.63 32.27
N PHE A 855 20.60 14.25 33.55
CA PHE A 855 19.66 13.20 33.98
C PHE A 855 18.20 13.47 33.59
N LYS A 856 17.81 14.75 33.48
CA LYS A 856 16.46 15.15 33.03
C LYS A 856 16.16 14.80 31.57
N ARG A 857 17.20 14.50 30.78
CA ARG A 857 17.12 14.10 29.38
C ARG A 857 17.05 12.59 29.21
N PHE A 858 17.32 11.83 30.27
CA PHE A 858 17.25 10.37 30.25
C PHE A 858 15.85 9.92 30.67
N ASP A 859 15.31 9.00 29.88
CA ASP A 859 14.06 8.32 30.14
C ASP A 859 14.29 6.81 30.06
N THR A 860 13.74 6.02 30.99
CA THR A 860 13.73 4.57 30.82
C THR A 860 12.64 4.18 29.81
N ALA A 861 12.95 3.25 28.92
CA ALA A 861 12.00 2.76 27.91
C ALA A 861 10.68 2.27 28.53
N ALA A 862 9.62 2.29 27.72
CA ALA A 862 8.30 1.80 28.10
C ALA A 862 8.31 0.26 28.17
N MET A 863 8.33 -0.29 29.38
CA MET A 863 8.29 -1.72 29.62
C MET A 863 7.10 -2.02 30.53
N SER A 864 6.21 -2.91 30.10
CA SER A 864 4.95 -3.17 30.80
C SER A 864 5.16 -3.99 32.07
N ILE A 865 4.37 -3.66 33.09
CA ILE A 865 4.14 -4.58 34.21
C ILE A 865 3.45 -5.84 33.67
N GLY A 866 4.05 -7.00 33.89
CA GLY A 866 3.66 -8.27 33.25
C GLY A 866 4.71 -8.80 32.27
N ALA A 867 5.41 -7.93 31.54
CA ALA A 867 6.65 -8.31 30.85
C ALA A 867 7.84 -8.30 31.83
N LEU A 868 7.87 -7.29 32.71
CA LEU A 868 8.79 -7.22 33.84
C LEU A 868 8.09 -7.61 35.15
N SER A 869 8.88 -8.04 36.13
CA SER A 869 8.39 -8.22 37.50
C SER A 869 8.06 -6.85 38.13
N PRO A 870 7.15 -6.80 39.12
CA PRO A 870 6.84 -5.57 39.84
C PRO A 870 8.08 -4.91 40.44
N GLU A 871 9.01 -5.68 40.99
CA GLU A 871 10.24 -5.20 41.61
C GLU A 871 11.13 -4.48 40.60
N ALA A 872 11.32 -5.06 39.41
CA ALA A 872 12.11 -4.45 38.35
C ALA A 872 11.44 -3.15 37.85
N HIS A 873 10.13 -3.16 37.68
CA HIS A 873 9.36 -2.00 37.21
C HIS A 873 9.37 -0.85 38.21
N GLU A 874 9.17 -1.14 39.50
CA GLU A 874 9.25 -0.15 40.57
C GLU A 874 10.65 0.40 40.77
N ALA A 875 11.69 -0.45 40.69
CA ALA A 875 13.07 -0.02 40.82
C ALA A 875 13.48 0.99 39.74
N LEU A 876 13.06 0.78 38.49
CA LEU A 876 13.28 1.74 37.41
C LEU A 876 12.61 3.09 37.69
N ALA A 877 11.37 3.08 38.16
CA ALA A 877 10.65 4.31 38.48
C ALA A 877 11.28 5.05 39.65
N GLU A 878 11.65 4.34 40.72
CA GLU A 878 12.31 4.91 41.88
C GLU A 878 13.68 5.52 41.53
N ALA A 879 14.48 4.82 40.72
CA ALA A 879 15.77 5.32 40.25
C ALA A 879 15.61 6.63 39.45
N MET A 880 14.73 6.63 38.44
CA MET A 880 14.53 7.80 37.58
C MET A 880 13.95 9.00 38.33
N ASN A 881 13.00 8.76 39.24
CA ASN A 881 12.44 9.84 40.06
C ASN A 881 13.49 10.45 40.99
N SER A 882 14.38 9.63 41.56
CA SER A 882 15.44 10.07 42.48
C SER A 882 16.49 10.94 41.79
N ILE A 883 16.84 10.64 40.54
CA ILE A 883 17.80 11.45 39.75
C ILE A 883 17.12 12.57 38.94
N GLY A 884 15.79 12.67 39.01
CA GLY A 884 15.02 13.70 38.31
C GLY A 884 14.72 13.43 36.83
N GLY A 885 15.06 12.25 36.30
CA GLY A 885 14.66 11.78 34.97
C GLY A 885 13.20 11.31 34.92
N ASN A 886 12.82 10.57 33.86
CA ASN A 886 11.48 10.00 33.76
C ASN A 886 11.50 8.48 33.53
N SER A 887 10.50 7.80 34.06
CA SER A 887 10.17 6.42 33.71
C SER A 887 8.80 6.35 33.06
N ASN A 888 8.58 5.30 32.27
CA ASN A 888 7.35 5.04 31.54
C ASN A 888 6.65 3.77 32.09
N SER A 889 5.33 3.83 32.29
CA SER A 889 4.53 2.70 32.79
C SER A 889 4.52 1.49 31.87
N GLY A 890 4.76 1.69 30.57
CA GLY A 890 4.47 0.66 29.57
C GLY A 890 2.96 0.43 29.39
N GLU A 891 2.61 -0.56 28.58
CA GLU A 891 1.24 -0.84 28.14
C GLU A 891 0.33 -1.47 29.21
N GLY A 892 0.93 -2.09 30.24
CA GLY A 892 0.23 -2.89 31.24
C GLY A 892 -0.51 -2.10 32.32
N GLY A 893 -0.43 -0.76 32.28
CA GLY A 893 -0.98 0.10 33.33
C GLY A 893 -0.05 0.28 34.52
N GLU A 894 -0.60 0.82 35.60
CA GLU A 894 0.13 1.06 36.84
C GLU A 894 -0.78 0.90 38.06
N ASP A 895 -0.25 0.30 39.12
CA ASP A 895 -0.98 0.12 40.37
C ASP A 895 -1.24 1.49 41.05
N PRO A 896 -2.49 1.83 41.39
CA PRO A 896 -2.82 3.05 42.12
C PRO A 896 -2.10 3.22 43.45
N ALA A 897 -1.65 2.14 44.10
CA ALA A 897 -0.87 2.20 45.34
C ALA A 897 0.47 2.96 45.16
N ARG A 898 0.97 3.07 43.92
CA ARG A 898 2.19 3.81 43.60
C ARG A 898 1.97 5.32 43.53
N TYR A 899 0.72 5.78 43.42
CA TYR A 899 0.44 7.21 43.25
C TYR A 899 0.79 8.00 44.50
N GLY A 900 1.43 9.15 44.30
CA GLY A 900 1.97 9.96 45.40
C GLY A 900 3.23 9.39 46.05
N THR A 901 3.77 8.27 45.56
CA THR A 901 5.04 7.69 46.04
C THR A 901 6.18 7.94 45.05
N ASN A 902 7.42 7.66 45.48
CA ASN A 902 8.59 7.73 44.59
C ASN A 902 8.63 6.61 43.52
N LYS A 903 7.68 5.67 43.56
CA LYS A 903 7.60 4.55 42.61
C LYS A 903 6.68 4.85 41.43
N VAL A 904 6.08 6.03 41.36
CA VAL A 904 5.17 6.42 40.27
C VAL A 904 5.94 6.63 38.96
N SER A 905 5.45 6.10 37.84
CA SER A 905 6.05 6.44 36.54
C SER A 905 5.59 7.83 36.08
N ARG A 906 6.52 8.70 35.66
CA ARG A 906 6.16 10.07 35.23
C ARG A 906 5.46 10.12 33.87
N ILE A 907 5.73 9.12 33.04
CA ILE A 907 5.12 8.93 31.73
C ILE A 907 4.15 7.75 31.80
N LYS A 908 2.95 7.93 31.26
CA LYS A 908 1.92 6.88 31.17
C LYS A 908 1.61 6.60 29.70
N GLN A 909 1.67 5.32 29.32
CA GLN A 909 1.44 4.89 27.93
C GLN A 909 -0.03 4.60 27.64
N VAL A 910 -0.49 4.98 26.45
CA VAL A 910 -1.85 4.73 25.95
C VAL A 910 -1.82 3.81 24.71
N ALA A 911 -1.57 2.52 24.93
CA ALA A 911 -1.49 1.50 23.88
C ALA A 911 -2.84 0.88 23.47
N SER A 912 -2.86 0.11 22.37
CA SER A 912 -4.06 -0.41 21.68
C SER A 912 -5.04 -1.16 22.60
N GLY A 913 -4.54 -2.00 23.52
CA GLY A 913 -5.37 -2.76 24.46
C GLY A 913 -5.98 -1.92 25.58
N ARG A 914 -5.50 -0.68 25.80
CA ARG A 914 -5.95 0.25 26.86
C ARG A 914 -6.00 -0.37 28.27
N PHE A 915 -5.16 -1.37 28.56
CA PHE A 915 -5.26 -2.23 29.76
C PHE A 915 -5.31 -1.46 31.09
N GLY A 916 -4.56 -0.36 31.22
CA GLY A 916 -4.49 0.44 32.45
C GLY A 916 -4.90 1.90 32.29
N VAL A 917 -5.67 2.25 31.25
CA VAL A 917 -6.03 3.64 30.98
C VAL A 917 -7.31 3.99 31.73
N ASN A 918 -7.20 4.80 32.79
CA ASN A 918 -8.35 5.35 33.52
C ASN A 918 -8.12 6.82 33.92
N ALA A 919 -9.19 7.52 34.28
CA ALA A 919 -9.12 8.96 34.61
C ALA A 919 -8.13 9.26 35.76
N GLY A 920 -7.99 8.35 36.72
CA GLY A 920 -7.02 8.47 37.82
C GLY A 920 -5.56 8.33 37.35
N VAL A 921 -5.28 7.41 36.44
CA VAL A 921 -3.96 7.20 35.82
C VAL A 921 -3.57 8.43 34.98
N SER A 922 -4.50 8.96 34.19
CA SER A 922 -4.23 10.10 33.32
C SER A 922 -3.95 11.39 34.10
N GLY A 923 -4.62 11.58 35.25
CA GLY A 923 -4.40 12.74 36.11
C GLY A 923 -3.09 12.74 36.92
N GLN A 924 -2.34 11.63 36.94
CA GLN A 924 -1.14 11.45 37.76
C GLN A 924 0.17 11.52 36.96
N CYS A 925 0.12 11.85 35.67
CA CYS A 925 1.29 11.89 34.79
C CYS A 925 1.74 13.33 34.49
N ARG A 926 3.03 13.50 34.15
CA ARG A 926 3.54 14.78 33.61
C ARG A 926 3.49 14.82 32.09
N ARG A 927 3.48 13.65 31.44
CA ARG A 927 3.40 13.46 29.98
C ARG A 927 2.65 12.17 29.66
N HIS A 928 1.88 12.21 28.59
CA HIS A 928 1.36 11.02 27.92
C HIS A 928 2.34 10.59 26.82
N SER A 929 2.54 9.28 26.68
CA SER A 929 3.13 8.70 25.47
C SER A 929 2.04 7.91 24.76
N ASP A 930 1.65 8.35 23.57
CA ASP A 930 0.69 7.67 22.71
C ASP A 930 1.34 6.53 21.94
#